data_AF-A0A4U1LDK3-F1
#
_entry.id   AF-A0A4U1LDK3-F1
#
_cell.length_a   1.000
_cell.length_b   1.000
_cell.length_c   1.000
_cell.angle_alpha   90.00
_cell.angle_beta   90.00
_cell.angle_gamma   90.00
#
_symmetry.space_group_name_H-M   'P 1'
#
loop_
_entity.id
_entity.type
_entity.pdbx_description
1 polymer ?
#
loop_
_entity_poly.entity_id
_entity_poly.type
_entity_poly.pdbx_seq_one_letter_code
_entity_poly.pdbx_strand_id
1 'polypeptide(L)'
;MIDFKNSTIIIILFLVSQLGFSQESYLDDFNTVSYSNNNGTRNFNSDWIESNDVDSGPTGQNIYIASNRLTFYNLSNQSIRRGVDLTSATSASLNFSWQTSGLNGSKNVIVEISSNGSNFFSLGNFNGNNNSGNFNININQHISSNTVIRIRSGGNNWDNNDFAYIDNFRINATFPSPFLNVEDVAVDETAGSVTLTVEQLGSSTSAYTVNYETIIGSATSPEDYTYTTGVLNFNGNVNDTEIITIPITSDGIIEGDEDFSIVFTSVSNTDVDITDTATITINSQIPFDQPLVLFDQFAGYVDYTSTAGSFRTLQNSATTTDACAITNTSSNTLFSAVPNTATIKKAYLYWAHSSYVLDDTVTFEGQSVTASRIYESAINSGTTTLTHFGYVADVTSIIDAIGVVNLGSNTFDVTDLTIDSGSPFCETATVLGGWTLMVFYEEPSLPASNINLYEGFDGLNNAGNSFTLDSFFAIAGAGSKASFLSWEGDATLDGSSTGSTNPEELSITNQSGFNFVLSGDGGQTGNNAYNSTAYDNTQSPIVNDATLYGVDWDTFDISTYIAPSNTEVTANVNVGQDYIISNAVVIKVPSNLVTGFVFEDINYPGGTGRNRLNANGEPLEGVTVELYNSFGNIIRTTTTDANGQYIFGGMADGSYSVRVVNETVNSTRIGGSSCTTCYGVQTFRSFHNGTGIVEVGEDVGGANPAQEDVPAGSLIGAQSVSTVILASNGIVGIDFGFNFNTIVNTNESGQGSYEQFIINSNNLGQISLDIEPNSIFDPQAGEDVSIFMIPTSGDLLGRTADPNYTNGYFDIFYNNTYTPSQITDNNTIVDGRTQTAYSGDTNVGTVGAGGTTVGVTGLVLPNYNLPEIQIHRNAGNVIKVAANAIQIRNLSVFANNNAAIRINSGDVVIRENLLGVNAQGTNVGNVDYGINNVSGDMLVDSNYIATNTVNGVLIAGGNSSQLIRNHITTNGITSCDDNIRINGGSGIEIIENLIENAASIGIDAASSGNIQILNNTITGSGQNGGNCGTAPEQMGIELGGSNSVISGNVIHNNGGSGLATTGNGIANLFSQNSFYANGASSQALGIDLAGDGVTLNDLNDIDTGSNNFVNFPLISAAYISGNSIIVKGWASPNVQMEFFFTDVNEGTATAGDNQLGTSQDYGEGQLYIGTVQEGSAEDLDATTAGYTDTDGNTDNTNRFHISLPLPSGTQLGDMITATATISNSTSEFSPSTVIKVATVITNRRITDRVNQ
;
A
#
# COMPACT_ATOMS: atom_id res chain seq x y z
N MET A 1 -27.17 23.62 -10.01
CA MET A 1 -26.19 23.80 -8.91
C MET A 1 -26.00 22.41 -8.35
N ILE A 2 -24.89 21.70 -8.52
CA ILE A 2 -23.48 22.09 -8.69
C ILE A 2 -22.86 21.31 -9.87
N ASP A 3 -21.86 21.92 -10.49
CA ASP A 3 -21.15 21.61 -11.74
C ASP A 3 -19.89 20.79 -11.43
N PHE A 4 -19.56 19.76 -12.20
CA PHE A 4 -18.17 19.28 -12.34
C PHE A 4 -17.94 18.69 -13.74
N LYS A 5 -17.38 19.56 -14.60
CA LYS A 5 -16.54 19.17 -15.73
C LYS A 5 -15.21 18.63 -15.21
N ASN A 6 -14.81 17.45 -15.65
CA ASN A 6 -13.39 17.10 -15.81
C ASN A 6 -13.26 16.25 -17.07
N SER A 7 -12.84 16.92 -18.16
CA SER A 7 -12.40 16.25 -19.38
C SER A 7 -10.97 15.73 -19.16
N THR A 8 -10.80 14.42 -19.11
CA THR A 8 -9.49 13.79 -19.23
C THR A 8 -9.09 13.83 -20.70
N ILE A 9 -8.22 14.77 -21.05
CA ILE A 9 -7.57 14.81 -22.37
C ILE A 9 -6.47 13.73 -22.36
N ILE A 10 -6.74 12.60 -23.00
CA ILE A 10 -5.71 11.61 -23.37
C ILE A 10 -5.00 12.15 -24.61
N ILE A 11 -3.73 12.55 -24.44
CA ILE A 11 -2.85 12.92 -25.55
C ILE A 11 -2.37 11.60 -26.19
N ILE A 12 -3.01 11.18 -27.27
CA ILE A 12 -2.49 10.12 -28.15
C ILE A 12 -1.32 10.72 -28.93
N LEU A 13 -0.11 10.44 -28.45
CA LEU A 13 1.13 10.75 -29.15
C LEU A 13 1.27 9.74 -30.30
N PHE A 14 0.92 10.13 -31.52
CA PHE A 14 1.23 9.35 -32.73
C PHE A 14 2.76 9.22 -32.86
N LEU A 15 3.34 8.13 -32.34
CA LEU A 15 4.68 7.70 -32.67
C LEU A 15 4.63 7.12 -34.09
N VAL A 16 5.16 7.89 -35.06
CA VAL A 16 5.47 7.34 -36.38
C VAL A 16 6.64 6.36 -36.18
N SER A 17 6.39 5.06 -36.28
CA SER A 17 7.41 4.02 -36.22
C SER A 17 8.47 4.27 -37.31
N GLN A 18 9.71 4.50 -36.88
CA GLN A 18 10.86 4.51 -37.80
C GLN A 18 11.31 3.07 -38.00
N LEU A 19 10.91 2.45 -39.11
CA LEU A 19 11.43 1.14 -39.53
C LEU A 19 12.96 1.20 -39.59
N GLY A 20 13.63 0.43 -38.73
CA GLY A 20 15.08 0.23 -38.77
C GLY A 20 15.48 -0.54 -40.03
N PHE A 21 16.55 -0.11 -40.70
CA PHE A 21 17.08 -0.78 -41.89
C PHE A 21 18.58 -1.09 -41.72
N SER A 22 19.03 -2.28 -42.14
CA SER A 22 20.44 -2.68 -42.17
C SER A 22 20.98 -2.79 -43.61
N GLN A 23 22.21 -2.31 -43.88
CA GLN A 23 22.86 -2.38 -45.20
C GLN A 23 23.91 -3.50 -45.27
N GLU A 24 23.87 -4.29 -46.35
CA GLU A 24 24.69 -5.46 -46.63
C GLU A 24 25.36 -5.37 -48.03
N SER A 25 26.42 -6.16 -48.28
CA SER A 25 27.18 -6.14 -49.55
C SER A 25 27.59 -7.53 -50.07
N TYR A 26 27.55 -7.71 -51.39
CA TYR A 26 28.08 -8.86 -52.13
C TYR A 26 29.24 -8.35 -53.00
N LEU A 27 30.47 -8.86 -52.85
CA LEU A 27 31.67 -8.27 -53.48
C LEU A 27 32.61 -9.35 -54.07
N ASP A 28 33.18 -9.06 -55.24
CA ASP A 28 34.32 -9.77 -55.83
C ASP A 28 35.32 -8.75 -56.40
N ASP A 29 36.51 -8.70 -55.82
CA ASP A 29 37.60 -7.80 -56.20
C ASP A 29 38.62 -8.45 -57.15
N PHE A 30 38.34 -9.67 -57.63
CA PHE A 30 39.18 -10.46 -58.51
C PHE A 30 40.65 -10.57 -58.06
N ASN A 31 40.92 -10.46 -56.76
CA ASN A 31 42.27 -10.56 -56.18
C ASN A 31 42.86 -11.97 -56.27
N THR A 32 42.04 -12.96 -56.63
CA THR A 32 42.40 -14.34 -56.92
C THR A 32 41.89 -14.73 -58.29
N VAL A 33 42.64 -15.59 -58.99
CA VAL A 33 42.23 -16.16 -60.29
C VAL A 33 41.20 -17.27 -60.03
N SER A 34 40.00 -16.89 -59.60
CA SER A 34 38.88 -17.79 -59.28
C SER A 34 37.52 -17.17 -59.63
N TYR A 35 36.61 -17.98 -60.17
CA TYR A 35 35.21 -17.59 -60.40
C TYR A 35 34.32 -17.72 -59.16
N SER A 36 34.82 -18.30 -58.07
CA SER A 36 34.06 -18.50 -56.82
C SER A 36 34.39 -17.48 -55.71
N ASN A 37 35.18 -16.44 -56.02
CA ASN A 37 35.65 -15.50 -55.00
C ASN A 37 34.49 -14.66 -54.41
N ASN A 38 34.47 -14.47 -53.10
CA ASN A 38 33.44 -13.73 -52.35
C ASN A 38 34.11 -12.91 -51.24
N ASN A 39 33.99 -11.59 -51.27
CA ASN A 39 34.64 -10.67 -50.35
C ASN A 39 33.66 -9.70 -49.64
N GLY A 40 32.34 -9.90 -49.78
CA GLY A 40 31.28 -9.06 -49.18
C GLY A 40 30.84 -9.51 -47.79
N THR A 41 29.87 -8.80 -47.19
CA THR A 41 29.18 -9.22 -45.94
C THR A 41 28.17 -10.35 -46.17
N ARG A 42 27.75 -10.55 -47.43
CA ARG A 42 26.98 -11.71 -47.91
C ARG A 42 27.67 -12.34 -49.13
N ASN A 43 27.45 -13.64 -49.30
CA ASN A 43 28.00 -14.42 -50.42
C ASN A 43 27.06 -14.38 -51.64
N PHE A 44 27.63 -14.37 -52.84
CA PHE A 44 26.86 -14.60 -54.08
C PHE A 44 26.27 -16.01 -54.09
N ASN A 45 25.12 -16.20 -54.75
CA ASN A 45 24.43 -17.50 -54.80
C ASN A 45 25.03 -18.47 -55.83
N SER A 46 25.95 -17.98 -56.68
CA SER A 46 26.67 -18.78 -57.67
C SER A 46 28.10 -18.27 -57.87
N ASP A 47 28.94 -19.14 -58.43
CA ASP A 47 30.20 -18.74 -59.07
C ASP A 47 29.92 -17.90 -60.34
N TRP A 48 30.94 -17.26 -60.90
CA TRP A 48 30.88 -16.76 -62.26
C TRP A 48 30.82 -17.92 -63.26
N ILE A 49 29.87 -17.83 -64.20
CA ILE A 49 29.59 -18.88 -65.19
C ILE A 49 29.68 -18.29 -66.59
N GLU A 50 30.56 -18.85 -67.41
CA GLU A 50 30.73 -18.46 -68.81
C GLU A 50 29.74 -19.17 -69.74
N SER A 51 29.53 -18.60 -70.92
CA SER A 51 28.74 -19.20 -71.99
C SER A 51 29.32 -18.84 -73.35
N ASN A 52 29.30 -19.82 -74.26
CA ASN A 52 29.87 -19.74 -75.62
C ASN A 52 31.39 -19.55 -75.68
N ASP A 53 32.10 -19.74 -74.58
CA ASP A 53 33.56 -19.90 -74.55
C ASP A 53 33.91 -21.41 -74.56
N VAL A 54 35.07 -21.75 -75.10
CA VAL A 54 35.57 -23.12 -75.28
C VAL A 54 36.34 -23.62 -74.05
N ASP A 55 36.76 -22.71 -73.19
CA ASP A 55 37.16 -22.95 -71.79
C ASP A 55 36.03 -22.41 -70.89
N SER A 56 35.87 -22.97 -69.69
CA SER A 56 34.88 -22.52 -68.70
C SER A 56 35.54 -22.09 -67.38
N GLY A 57 36.86 -21.87 -67.39
CA GLY A 57 37.68 -21.58 -66.21
C GLY A 57 38.45 -20.25 -66.32
N PRO A 58 38.95 -19.72 -65.19
CA PRO A 58 39.40 -18.33 -65.08
C PRO A 58 40.78 -18.01 -65.70
N THR A 59 41.43 -18.92 -66.45
CA THR A 59 42.86 -18.84 -66.79
C THR A 59 43.22 -18.63 -68.28
N GLY A 60 42.27 -18.50 -69.21
CA GLY A 60 42.62 -18.27 -70.61
C GLY A 60 41.46 -17.93 -71.57
N GLN A 61 41.80 -17.69 -72.83
CA GLN A 61 40.89 -17.38 -73.96
C GLN A 61 40.20 -16.01 -73.94
N ASN A 62 38.87 -15.98 -74.09
CA ASN A 62 38.12 -14.77 -74.40
C ASN A 62 37.60 -14.05 -73.15
N ILE A 63 37.32 -14.78 -72.07
CA ILE A 63 37.03 -14.22 -70.76
C ILE A 63 37.91 -14.94 -69.73
N TYR A 64 38.69 -14.20 -68.95
CA TYR A 64 39.61 -14.78 -67.95
C TYR A 64 39.99 -13.75 -66.90
N ILE A 65 40.56 -14.19 -65.78
CA ILE A 65 41.09 -13.28 -64.76
C ILE A 65 42.60 -13.18 -64.92
N ALA A 66 43.10 -11.97 -65.15
CA ALA A 66 44.53 -11.68 -65.19
C ALA A 66 44.82 -10.29 -64.66
N SER A 67 45.97 -10.15 -64.00
CA SER A 67 46.37 -8.87 -63.37
C SER A 67 45.29 -8.30 -62.45
N ASN A 68 44.67 -9.16 -61.63
CA ASN A 68 43.58 -8.88 -60.67
C ASN A 68 42.33 -8.26 -61.28
N ARG A 69 42.00 -8.57 -62.53
CA ARG A 69 40.82 -8.02 -63.22
C ARG A 69 40.18 -9.08 -64.09
N LEU A 70 38.85 -9.07 -64.13
CA LEU A 70 38.10 -9.85 -65.10
C LEU A 70 38.30 -9.23 -66.48
N THR A 71 38.97 -9.98 -67.36
CA THR A 71 39.46 -9.56 -68.66
C THR A 71 38.61 -10.18 -69.76
N PHE A 72 38.19 -9.34 -70.70
CA PHE A 72 37.39 -9.66 -71.87
C PHE A 72 38.25 -9.37 -73.11
N TYR A 73 38.49 -10.37 -73.94
CA TYR A 73 39.38 -10.33 -75.09
C TYR A 73 38.73 -10.94 -76.33
N ASN A 74 38.77 -10.25 -77.48
CA ASN A 74 38.38 -10.82 -78.78
C ASN A 74 36.97 -11.49 -78.77
N LEU A 75 35.99 -10.86 -78.10
CA LEU A 75 34.64 -11.41 -77.99
C LEU A 75 33.84 -11.34 -79.29
N SER A 76 33.12 -12.42 -79.59
CA SER A 76 32.10 -12.45 -80.64
C SER A 76 30.71 -12.56 -80.03
N ASN A 77 30.44 -13.62 -79.28
CA ASN A 77 29.14 -13.89 -78.65
C ASN A 77 29.26 -14.53 -77.25
N GLN A 78 30.44 -14.46 -76.64
CA GLN A 78 30.72 -14.94 -75.30
C GLN A 78 30.09 -14.02 -74.25
N SER A 79 29.74 -14.60 -73.11
CA SER A 79 29.22 -13.88 -71.94
C SER A 79 29.61 -14.57 -70.66
N ILE A 80 29.67 -13.83 -69.57
CA ILE A 80 29.84 -14.35 -68.21
C ILE A 80 28.72 -13.83 -67.31
N ARG A 81 28.23 -14.64 -66.37
CA ARG A 81 27.14 -14.25 -65.47
C ARG A 81 27.36 -14.73 -64.06
N ARG A 82 26.74 -14.06 -63.09
CA ARG A 82 26.75 -14.45 -61.67
C ARG A 82 25.44 -14.09 -60.98
N GLY A 83 24.95 -14.98 -60.11
CA GLY A 83 23.70 -14.80 -59.39
C GLY A 83 23.89 -14.26 -57.97
N VAL A 84 22.83 -13.63 -57.46
CA VAL A 84 22.68 -13.10 -56.10
C VAL A 84 21.23 -13.28 -55.65
N ASP A 85 21.05 -13.64 -54.38
CA ASP A 85 19.74 -13.61 -53.72
C ASP A 85 19.56 -12.27 -53.02
N LEU A 86 18.60 -11.47 -53.49
CA LEU A 86 18.24 -10.18 -52.92
C LEU A 86 16.86 -10.19 -52.26
N THR A 87 16.26 -11.38 -52.03
CA THR A 87 14.93 -11.50 -51.44
C THR A 87 14.83 -10.71 -50.14
N SER A 88 13.75 -9.95 -49.99
CA SER A 88 13.48 -9.09 -48.83
C SER A 88 14.37 -7.84 -48.70
N ALA A 89 15.24 -7.56 -49.68
CA ALA A 89 15.89 -6.26 -49.74
C ALA A 89 14.88 -5.16 -50.15
N THR A 90 14.91 -4.01 -49.49
CA THR A 90 14.12 -2.82 -49.84
C THR A 90 14.83 -1.95 -50.88
N SER A 91 16.15 -2.07 -50.99
CA SER A 91 16.93 -1.42 -52.04
C SER A 91 18.18 -2.22 -52.39
N ALA A 92 18.67 -2.07 -53.62
CA ALA A 92 19.91 -2.67 -54.12
C ALA A 92 20.56 -1.81 -55.22
N SER A 93 21.88 -1.74 -55.23
CA SER A 93 22.67 -1.07 -56.29
C SER A 93 23.87 -1.91 -56.72
N LEU A 94 24.13 -1.95 -58.03
CA LEU A 94 25.27 -2.63 -58.65
C LEU A 94 26.36 -1.61 -58.99
N ASN A 95 27.59 -1.88 -58.56
CA ASN A 95 28.73 -1.02 -58.83
C ASN A 95 30.02 -1.81 -59.15
N PHE A 96 30.78 -1.36 -60.15
CA PHE A 96 32.12 -1.87 -60.49
C PHE A 96 32.92 -0.86 -61.31
N SER A 97 34.23 -1.05 -61.39
CA SER A 97 35.14 -0.25 -62.23
C SER A 97 35.47 -0.96 -63.54
N TRP A 98 35.62 -0.23 -64.65
CA TRP A 98 35.89 -0.81 -65.97
C TRP A 98 36.90 -0.01 -66.80
N GLN A 99 37.58 -0.70 -67.73
CA GLN A 99 38.49 -0.10 -68.72
C GLN A 99 38.33 -0.79 -70.08
N THR A 100 38.51 -0.09 -71.20
CA THR A 100 38.43 -0.66 -72.57
C THR A 100 39.58 -0.20 -73.47
N SER A 101 39.96 -1.03 -74.43
CA SER A 101 40.91 -0.73 -75.50
C SER A 101 40.40 -1.32 -76.81
N GLY A 102 40.59 -0.63 -77.95
CA GLY A 102 40.16 -1.10 -79.27
C GLY A 102 38.66 -1.01 -79.61
N LEU A 103 37.76 -0.92 -78.62
CA LEU A 103 36.30 -1.02 -78.78
C LEU A 103 35.65 0.20 -79.47
N ASN A 104 35.82 0.29 -80.79
CA ASN A 104 35.28 1.37 -81.63
C ASN A 104 34.05 0.92 -82.42
N GLY A 105 33.22 1.88 -82.83
CA GLY A 105 32.02 1.62 -83.63
C GLY A 105 30.94 0.88 -82.85
N SER A 106 30.50 -0.27 -83.35
CA SER A 106 29.47 -1.10 -82.70
C SER A 106 30.01 -2.02 -81.60
N LYS A 107 31.34 -2.06 -81.37
CA LYS A 107 31.98 -2.90 -80.35
C LYS A 107 31.84 -2.26 -78.97
N ASN A 108 31.19 -2.92 -78.02
CA ASN A 108 31.03 -2.48 -76.64
C ASN A 108 30.86 -3.67 -75.68
N VAL A 109 30.96 -3.44 -74.37
CA VAL A 109 30.53 -4.41 -73.35
C VAL A 109 29.15 -4.01 -72.88
N ILE A 110 28.21 -4.94 -72.87
CA ILE A 110 26.84 -4.76 -72.38
C ILE A 110 26.73 -5.47 -71.04
N VAL A 111 26.23 -4.75 -70.04
CA VAL A 111 25.87 -5.30 -68.74
C VAL A 111 24.36 -5.44 -68.68
N GLU A 112 23.93 -6.63 -68.32
CA GLU A 112 22.53 -7.02 -68.26
C GLU A 112 22.20 -7.62 -66.91
N ILE A 113 20.93 -7.58 -66.54
CA ILE A 113 20.39 -8.16 -65.32
C ILE A 113 19.14 -8.97 -65.62
N SER A 114 18.90 -10.02 -64.84
CA SER A 114 17.68 -10.81 -64.88
C SER A 114 17.18 -11.04 -63.48
N SER A 115 15.88 -10.84 -63.23
CA SER A 115 15.26 -11.18 -61.94
C SER A 115 14.88 -12.67 -61.82
N ASN A 116 15.00 -13.44 -62.91
CA ASN A 116 14.58 -14.84 -62.98
C ASN A 116 15.66 -15.76 -63.59
N GLY A 117 16.89 -15.26 -63.71
CA GLY A 117 18.03 -15.97 -64.31
C GLY A 117 17.98 -16.23 -65.82
N SER A 118 16.90 -15.89 -66.53
CA SER A 118 16.70 -16.25 -67.95
C SER A 118 16.43 -15.05 -68.87
N ASN A 119 15.55 -14.13 -68.47
CA ASN A 119 15.20 -12.94 -69.26
C ASN A 119 16.08 -11.75 -68.84
N PHE A 120 16.96 -11.32 -69.73
CA PHE A 120 17.97 -10.30 -69.44
C PHE A 120 17.61 -8.93 -70.00
N PHE A 121 17.75 -7.90 -69.17
CA PHE A 121 17.56 -6.49 -69.48
C PHE A 121 18.90 -5.76 -69.45
N SER A 122 19.19 -4.94 -70.46
CA SER A 122 20.42 -4.15 -70.49
C SER A 122 20.37 -3.02 -69.46
N LEU A 123 21.29 -3.05 -68.49
CA LEU A 123 21.51 -1.96 -67.53
C LEU A 123 22.34 -0.82 -68.15
N GLY A 124 23.20 -1.14 -69.12
CA GLY A 124 24.06 -0.16 -69.76
C GLY A 124 25.17 -0.82 -70.57
N ASN A 125 25.97 -0.02 -71.23
CA ASN A 125 27.14 -0.49 -71.98
C ASN A 125 28.28 0.52 -71.90
N PHE A 126 29.50 0.04 -72.16
CA PHE A 126 30.71 0.86 -72.20
C PHE A 126 31.64 0.45 -73.34
N ASN A 127 32.35 1.42 -73.92
CA ASN A 127 33.19 1.27 -75.11
C ASN A 127 34.29 2.35 -75.19
N GLY A 128 35.04 2.34 -76.29
CA GLY A 128 36.09 3.30 -76.61
C GLY A 128 37.48 2.69 -76.58
N ASN A 129 38.43 3.40 -77.19
CA ASN A 129 39.84 3.03 -77.19
C ASN A 129 40.58 3.73 -76.04
N ASN A 130 41.17 2.95 -75.13
CA ASN A 130 41.84 3.42 -73.90
C ASN A 130 40.92 4.28 -73.01
N ASN A 131 39.68 3.84 -72.84
CA ASN A 131 38.67 4.51 -72.01
C ASN A 131 38.52 3.78 -70.67
N SER A 132 38.06 4.48 -69.63
CA SER A 132 37.83 3.88 -68.31
C SER A 132 36.76 4.64 -67.52
N GLY A 133 36.06 3.96 -66.62
CA GLY A 133 35.07 4.58 -65.76
C GLY A 133 34.54 3.64 -64.68
N ASN A 134 33.52 4.09 -63.96
CA ASN A 134 32.76 3.28 -63.00
C ASN A 134 31.35 3.05 -63.53
N PHE A 135 30.88 1.82 -63.41
CA PHE A 135 29.48 1.46 -63.59
C PHE A 135 28.81 1.53 -62.22
N ASN A 136 27.72 2.29 -62.10
CA ASN A 136 26.94 2.41 -60.86
C ASN A 136 25.47 2.60 -61.23
N ILE A 137 24.64 1.60 -60.93
CA ILE A 137 23.22 1.56 -61.31
C ILE A 137 22.38 1.05 -60.15
N ASN A 138 21.25 1.71 -59.90
CA ASN A 138 20.19 1.19 -59.04
C ASN A 138 19.55 -0.03 -59.71
N ILE A 139 19.43 -1.13 -58.97
CA ILE A 139 18.85 -2.39 -59.46
C ILE A 139 17.62 -2.81 -58.65
N ASN A 140 16.95 -1.86 -57.97
CA ASN A 140 15.78 -2.13 -57.11
C ASN A 140 14.68 -2.91 -57.84
N GLN A 141 14.43 -2.60 -59.12
CA GLN A 141 13.42 -3.27 -59.94
C GLN A 141 13.73 -4.74 -60.25
N HIS A 142 14.94 -5.19 -59.91
CA HIS A 142 15.43 -6.54 -60.14
C HIS A 142 15.78 -7.27 -58.85
N ILE A 143 15.30 -6.79 -57.71
CA ILE A 143 15.36 -7.51 -56.44
C ILE A 143 14.53 -8.79 -56.55
N SER A 144 15.16 -9.95 -56.35
CA SER A 144 14.56 -11.28 -56.48
C SER A 144 15.50 -12.32 -55.86
N SER A 145 14.99 -13.52 -55.58
CA SER A 145 15.79 -14.67 -55.17
C SER A 145 16.75 -15.18 -56.25
N ASN A 146 16.45 -14.85 -57.51
CA ASN A 146 17.18 -15.33 -58.68
C ASN A 146 17.74 -14.18 -59.53
N THR A 147 18.19 -13.11 -58.88
CA THR A 147 18.82 -11.98 -59.57
C THR A 147 20.16 -12.43 -60.16
N VAL A 148 20.36 -12.22 -61.46
CA VAL A 148 21.60 -12.61 -62.17
C VAL A 148 22.12 -11.45 -62.98
N ILE A 149 23.38 -11.08 -62.79
CA ILE A 149 24.09 -10.11 -63.63
C ILE A 149 24.82 -10.87 -64.72
N ARG A 150 24.67 -10.42 -65.97
CA ARG A 150 25.38 -10.96 -67.14
C ARG A 150 26.14 -9.87 -67.86
N ILE A 151 27.37 -10.16 -68.26
CA ILE A 151 28.26 -9.26 -68.97
C ILE A 151 28.66 -9.93 -70.27
N ARG A 152 28.48 -9.24 -71.40
CA ARG A 152 28.72 -9.80 -72.74
C ARG A 152 29.20 -8.75 -73.72
N SER A 153 29.71 -9.18 -74.88
CA SER A 153 29.94 -8.25 -75.99
C SER A 153 28.63 -7.73 -76.60
N GLY A 154 28.64 -6.47 -77.02
CA GLY A 154 27.79 -5.96 -78.07
C GLY A 154 28.62 -5.63 -79.31
N GLY A 155 28.03 -5.91 -80.47
CA GLY A 155 28.75 -6.06 -81.73
C GLY A 155 29.44 -7.42 -81.82
N ASN A 156 29.22 -8.12 -82.94
CA ASN A 156 29.90 -9.39 -83.22
C ASN A 156 31.19 -9.09 -84.01
N ASN A 157 32.28 -9.81 -83.75
CA ASN A 157 33.61 -9.68 -84.37
C ASN A 157 34.55 -8.64 -83.71
N TRP A 158 34.77 -8.74 -82.40
CA TRP A 158 36.00 -8.15 -81.84
C TRP A 158 37.21 -8.83 -82.48
N ASP A 159 38.34 -8.14 -82.49
CA ASP A 159 39.62 -8.63 -83.01
C ASP A 159 40.69 -8.64 -81.91
N ASN A 160 41.91 -9.06 -82.26
CA ASN A 160 43.00 -9.26 -81.31
C ASN A 160 43.50 -7.98 -80.62
N ASN A 161 42.98 -6.79 -80.96
CA ASN A 161 43.32 -5.53 -80.28
C ASN A 161 42.18 -5.01 -79.38
N ASP A 162 41.08 -5.74 -79.27
CA ASP A 162 39.89 -5.35 -78.50
C ASP A 162 39.90 -5.99 -77.11
N PHE A 163 39.90 -5.15 -76.08
CA PHE A 163 39.93 -5.55 -74.69
C PHE A 163 38.93 -4.77 -73.85
N ALA A 164 38.35 -5.43 -72.84
CA ALA A 164 37.73 -4.78 -71.70
C ALA A 164 38.17 -5.43 -70.39
N TYR A 165 38.19 -4.64 -69.32
CA TYR A 165 38.55 -5.07 -67.98
C TYR A 165 37.46 -4.63 -67.01
N ILE A 166 37.12 -5.47 -66.04
CA ILE A 166 36.21 -5.18 -64.95
C ILE A 166 36.89 -5.53 -63.62
N ASP A 167 36.69 -4.69 -62.62
CA ASP A 167 37.23 -4.87 -61.27
C ASP A 167 36.28 -4.28 -60.21
N ASN A 168 36.39 -4.73 -58.96
CA ASN A 168 35.57 -4.34 -57.81
C ASN A 168 34.06 -4.55 -58.03
N PHE A 169 33.66 -5.75 -58.43
CA PHE A 169 32.25 -6.07 -58.68
C PHE A 169 31.46 -6.20 -57.39
N ARG A 170 30.55 -5.27 -57.12
CA ARG A 170 29.79 -5.21 -55.87
C ARG A 170 28.30 -4.93 -56.06
N ILE A 171 27.47 -5.57 -55.24
CA ILE A 171 26.07 -5.22 -55.02
C ILE A 171 25.88 -4.84 -53.55
N ASN A 172 25.35 -3.63 -53.28
CA ASN A 172 24.94 -3.23 -51.93
C ASN A 172 23.42 -3.33 -51.82
N ALA A 173 22.89 -3.94 -50.75
CA ALA A 173 21.45 -4.12 -50.51
C ALA A 173 21.03 -3.76 -49.08
N THR A 174 19.80 -3.31 -48.87
CA THR A 174 19.26 -2.92 -47.56
C THR A 174 18.08 -3.79 -47.16
N PHE A 175 18.00 -4.29 -45.91
CA PHE A 175 16.93 -5.17 -45.39
C PHE A 175 16.23 -4.55 -44.16
N PRO A 176 14.94 -4.86 -43.89
CA PRO A 176 14.21 -4.40 -42.69
C PRO A 176 14.63 -5.15 -41.41
N SER A 177 14.56 -4.47 -40.25
CA SER A 177 14.71 -5.07 -38.91
C SER A 177 13.54 -6.02 -38.55
N PRO A 178 13.72 -7.00 -37.65
CA PRO A 178 12.64 -7.91 -37.24
C PRO A 178 11.57 -7.21 -36.37
N PHE A 179 10.30 -7.54 -36.58
CA PHE A 179 9.16 -7.03 -35.81
C PHE A 179 8.05 -8.08 -35.70
N LEU A 180 7.17 -7.96 -34.70
CA LEU A 180 5.98 -8.79 -34.56
C LEU A 180 4.75 -8.11 -35.18
N ASN A 181 3.88 -8.94 -35.75
CA ASN A 181 2.58 -8.53 -36.28
C ASN A 181 1.48 -9.38 -35.62
N VAL A 182 0.44 -8.74 -35.09
CA VAL A 182 -0.76 -9.38 -34.56
C VAL A 182 -1.99 -8.62 -35.05
N GLU A 183 -2.97 -9.33 -35.61
CA GLU A 183 -4.16 -8.70 -36.20
C GLU A 183 -5.29 -8.57 -35.18
N ASP A 184 -6.11 -7.53 -35.34
CA ASP A 184 -7.38 -7.38 -34.63
C ASP A 184 -8.34 -8.52 -34.98
N VAL A 185 -9.15 -8.97 -34.02
CA VAL A 185 -10.10 -10.08 -34.20
C VAL A 185 -11.46 -9.69 -33.64
N ALA A 186 -12.54 -9.97 -34.38
CA ALA A 186 -13.89 -9.95 -33.84
C ALA A 186 -14.37 -11.38 -33.58
N VAL A 187 -15.03 -11.60 -32.45
CA VAL A 187 -15.55 -12.90 -32.01
C VAL A 187 -16.95 -12.71 -31.47
N ASP A 188 -17.83 -13.69 -31.69
CA ASP A 188 -19.14 -13.67 -31.04
C ASP A 188 -18.96 -14.07 -29.57
N GLU A 189 -19.71 -13.43 -28.68
CA GLU A 189 -19.68 -13.69 -27.23
C GLU A 189 -19.88 -15.19 -26.91
N THR A 190 -20.68 -15.87 -27.74
CA THR A 190 -20.99 -17.31 -27.62
C THR A 190 -19.89 -18.25 -28.13
N ALA A 191 -18.78 -17.74 -28.66
CA ALA A 191 -17.72 -18.58 -29.24
C ALA A 191 -16.90 -19.37 -28.20
N GLY A 192 -16.99 -18.99 -26.93
CA GLY A 192 -16.28 -19.59 -25.79
C GLY A 192 -14.77 -19.28 -25.73
N SER A 193 -14.13 -18.97 -26.85
CA SER A 193 -12.75 -18.46 -26.88
C SER A 193 -12.41 -17.74 -28.18
N VAL A 194 -11.44 -16.84 -28.12
CA VAL A 194 -10.79 -16.20 -29.27
C VAL A 194 -9.36 -16.69 -29.41
N THR A 195 -8.88 -16.80 -30.66
CA THR A 195 -7.50 -17.21 -30.96
C THR A 195 -6.82 -16.16 -31.82
N LEU A 196 -5.67 -15.68 -31.39
CA LEU A 196 -4.82 -14.73 -32.10
C LEU A 196 -3.56 -15.42 -32.63
N THR A 197 -3.14 -15.06 -33.83
CA THR A 197 -1.87 -15.51 -34.43
C THR A 197 -0.89 -14.35 -34.44
N VAL A 198 0.25 -14.52 -33.78
CA VAL A 198 1.35 -13.53 -33.75
C VAL A 198 2.44 -13.99 -34.71
N GLU A 199 2.74 -13.19 -35.74
CA GLU A 199 3.74 -13.51 -36.77
C GLU A 199 5.00 -12.65 -36.62
N GLN A 200 6.18 -13.29 -36.70
CA GLN A 200 7.46 -12.58 -36.82
C GLN A 200 7.74 -12.23 -38.29
N LEU A 201 7.89 -10.93 -38.58
CA LEU A 201 8.35 -10.42 -39.87
C LEU A 201 9.81 -9.94 -39.76
N GLY A 202 10.62 -10.17 -40.80
CA GLY A 202 12.07 -9.92 -40.77
C GLY A 202 12.86 -10.99 -40.01
N SER A 203 14.12 -11.21 -40.38
CA SER A 203 14.94 -12.27 -39.79
C SER A 203 15.69 -11.77 -38.57
N SER A 204 15.60 -12.49 -37.45
CA SER A 204 16.49 -12.30 -36.30
C SER A 204 17.69 -13.23 -36.40
N THR A 205 18.82 -12.85 -35.80
CA THR A 205 20.04 -13.68 -35.81
C THR A 205 20.03 -14.80 -34.76
N SER A 206 19.04 -14.80 -33.85
CA SER A 206 18.86 -15.79 -32.79
C SER A 206 17.40 -15.91 -32.33
N ALA A 207 17.07 -17.05 -31.70
CA ALA A 207 15.77 -17.28 -31.06
C ALA A 207 15.54 -16.33 -29.87
N TYR A 208 14.29 -15.98 -29.60
CA TYR A 208 13.90 -15.02 -28.56
C TYR A 208 12.51 -15.32 -27.99
N THR A 209 12.21 -14.75 -26.82
CA THR A 209 10.91 -14.86 -26.15
C THR A 209 10.24 -13.49 -26.01
N VAL A 210 8.92 -13.46 -25.98
CA VAL A 210 8.09 -12.25 -25.84
C VAL A 210 6.99 -12.50 -24.82
N ASN A 211 6.87 -11.63 -23.82
CA ASN A 211 5.76 -11.70 -22.85
C ASN A 211 4.57 -10.89 -23.35
N TYR A 212 3.35 -11.34 -23.03
CA TYR A 212 2.11 -10.63 -23.36
C TYR A 212 1.13 -10.62 -22.18
N GLU A 213 0.20 -9.67 -22.21
CA GLU A 213 -0.97 -9.63 -21.33
C GLU A 213 -2.18 -8.99 -22.03
N THR A 214 -3.37 -9.32 -21.55
CA THR A 214 -4.61 -8.61 -21.89
C THR A 214 -4.74 -7.31 -21.13
N ILE A 215 -5.18 -6.25 -21.80
CA ILE A 215 -5.50 -4.94 -21.22
C ILE A 215 -6.99 -4.66 -21.41
N ILE A 216 -7.64 -4.24 -20.33
CA ILE A 216 -9.05 -3.87 -20.30
C ILE A 216 -9.37 -2.75 -21.30
N GLY A 217 -10.44 -2.93 -22.07
CA GLY A 217 -11.05 -1.93 -22.95
C GLY A 217 -12.43 -1.55 -22.42
N SER A 218 -13.49 -1.69 -23.24
CA SER A 218 -14.86 -1.69 -22.73
C SER A 218 -15.24 -3.04 -22.10
N ALA A 219 -14.77 -4.15 -22.67
CA ALA A 219 -14.94 -5.48 -22.12
C ALA A 219 -14.06 -5.66 -20.88
N THR A 220 -14.64 -6.24 -19.83
CA THR A 220 -14.08 -6.42 -18.50
C THR A 220 -13.84 -7.91 -18.16
N SER A 221 -13.06 -8.18 -17.12
CA SER A 221 -12.73 -9.55 -16.71
C SER A 221 -13.00 -9.73 -15.22
N PRO A 222 -13.71 -10.80 -14.80
CA PRO A 222 -14.07 -12.00 -15.56
C PRO A 222 -15.36 -11.92 -16.41
N GLU A 223 -16.05 -10.78 -16.40
CA GLU A 223 -17.41 -10.62 -16.95
C GLU A 223 -17.49 -11.00 -18.43
N ASP A 224 -16.60 -10.47 -19.29
CA ASP A 224 -16.63 -10.66 -20.75
C ASP A 224 -15.55 -11.62 -21.26
N TYR A 225 -14.42 -11.69 -20.55
CA TYR A 225 -13.31 -12.58 -20.89
C TYR A 225 -12.47 -12.92 -19.66
N THR A 226 -11.59 -13.92 -19.78
CA THR A 226 -10.61 -14.24 -18.72
C THR A 226 -9.28 -13.52 -18.95
N TYR A 227 -8.82 -12.71 -17.99
CA TYR A 227 -7.50 -12.08 -18.02
C TYR A 227 -6.41 -13.12 -18.30
N THR A 228 -5.64 -12.89 -19.36
CA THR A 228 -4.68 -13.86 -19.89
C THR A 228 -3.30 -13.22 -20.06
N THR A 229 -2.26 -13.89 -19.57
CA THR A 229 -0.84 -13.52 -19.76
C THR A 229 -0.01 -14.75 -20.10
N GLY A 230 1.11 -14.56 -20.81
CA GLY A 230 1.98 -15.67 -21.18
C GLY A 230 3.28 -15.25 -21.86
N VAL A 231 3.99 -16.26 -22.37
CA VAL A 231 5.28 -16.12 -23.06
C VAL A 231 5.23 -16.84 -24.41
N LEU A 232 5.50 -16.12 -25.50
CA LEU A 232 5.64 -16.63 -26.87
C LEU A 232 7.11 -16.96 -27.17
N ASN A 233 7.37 -18.00 -27.96
CA ASN A 233 8.73 -18.49 -28.24
C ASN A 233 9.03 -18.49 -29.74
N PHE A 234 9.83 -17.54 -30.21
CA PHE A 234 10.20 -17.44 -31.63
C PHE A 234 11.60 -18.02 -31.90
N ASN A 235 11.73 -18.76 -32.99
CA ASN A 235 13.01 -19.35 -33.43
C ASN A 235 13.90 -18.35 -34.18
N GLY A 236 13.40 -17.14 -34.45
CA GLY A 236 14.11 -16.07 -35.14
C GLY A 236 14.00 -16.12 -36.67
N ASN A 237 13.28 -17.11 -37.23
CA ASN A 237 13.05 -17.22 -38.67
C ASN A 237 11.94 -16.26 -39.14
N VAL A 238 12.02 -15.80 -40.38
CA VAL A 238 10.96 -15.00 -41.01
C VAL A 238 9.69 -15.85 -41.14
N ASN A 239 8.54 -15.26 -40.82
CA ASN A 239 7.21 -15.88 -40.83
C ASN A 239 7.03 -17.01 -39.79
N ASP A 240 7.80 -16.96 -38.69
CA ASP A 240 7.54 -17.82 -37.53
C ASP A 240 6.28 -17.31 -36.81
N THR A 241 5.42 -18.21 -36.35
CA THR A 241 4.09 -17.85 -35.80
C THR A 241 3.83 -18.53 -34.47
N GLU A 242 3.31 -17.76 -33.51
CA GLU A 242 2.89 -18.24 -32.20
C GLU A 242 1.39 -17.93 -31.97
N ILE A 243 0.73 -18.67 -31.07
CA ILE A 243 -0.73 -18.59 -30.86
C ILE A 243 -1.04 -18.14 -29.43
N ILE A 244 -1.99 -17.22 -29.29
CA ILE A 244 -2.62 -16.83 -28.03
C ILE A 244 -4.08 -17.29 -28.06
N THR A 245 -4.57 -17.92 -26.99
CA THR A 245 -5.98 -18.32 -26.83
C THR A 245 -6.53 -17.68 -25.56
N ILE A 246 -7.66 -17.00 -25.67
CA ILE A 246 -8.29 -16.24 -24.58
C ILE A 246 -9.74 -16.74 -24.44
N PRO A 247 -10.16 -17.23 -23.26
CA PRO A 247 -11.55 -17.58 -23.01
C PRO A 247 -12.46 -16.34 -23.08
N ILE A 248 -13.56 -16.46 -23.81
CA ILE A 248 -14.64 -15.46 -23.86
C ILE A 248 -15.76 -15.95 -22.94
N THR A 249 -16.21 -15.09 -22.04
CA THR A 249 -17.34 -15.37 -21.15
C THR A 249 -18.61 -15.02 -21.90
N SER A 250 -19.60 -15.89 -21.87
CA SER A 250 -20.94 -15.59 -22.37
C SER A 250 -21.90 -15.60 -21.20
N ASP A 251 -22.51 -14.45 -20.92
CA ASP A 251 -23.35 -14.25 -19.74
C ASP A 251 -24.84 -14.02 -20.10
N GLY A 252 -25.12 -13.77 -21.38
CA GLY A 252 -26.45 -13.56 -21.93
C GLY A 252 -27.02 -12.17 -21.62
N ILE A 253 -26.21 -11.24 -21.14
CA ILE A 253 -26.54 -9.82 -21.03
C ILE A 253 -26.26 -9.17 -22.39
N ILE A 254 -27.18 -8.32 -22.87
CA ILE A 254 -26.88 -7.53 -24.07
C ILE A 254 -26.11 -6.29 -23.67
N GLU A 255 -24.81 -6.39 -23.89
CA GLU A 255 -23.82 -5.36 -23.66
C GLU A 255 -23.27 -5.07 -25.06
N GLY A 256 -23.75 -4.00 -25.70
CA GLY A 256 -23.47 -3.77 -27.13
C GLY A 256 -21.95 -3.82 -27.42
N ASP A 257 -21.56 -4.24 -28.62
CA ASP A 257 -20.17 -4.64 -28.97
C ASP A 257 -19.06 -4.00 -28.13
N GLU A 258 -18.32 -4.84 -27.42
CA GLU A 258 -17.27 -4.44 -26.48
C GLU A 258 -15.88 -4.91 -26.92
N ASP A 259 -14.82 -4.35 -26.37
CA ASP A 259 -13.45 -4.68 -26.76
C ASP A 259 -12.45 -4.76 -25.60
N PHE A 260 -11.40 -5.55 -25.79
CA PHE A 260 -10.18 -5.55 -24.98
C PHE A 260 -8.96 -5.69 -25.89
N SER A 261 -7.75 -5.45 -25.39
CA SER A 261 -6.53 -5.48 -26.21
C SER A 261 -5.48 -6.47 -25.70
N ILE A 262 -4.59 -6.92 -26.59
CA ILE A 262 -3.35 -7.62 -26.26
C ILE A 262 -2.17 -6.68 -26.45
N VAL A 263 -1.27 -6.63 -25.45
CA VAL A 263 -0.01 -5.90 -25.52
C VAL A 263 1.18 -6.82 -25.23
N PHE A 264 2.30 -6.55 -25.88
CA PHE A 264 3.58 -7.22 -25.59
C PHE A 264 4.38 -6.40 -24.55
N THR A 265 4.78 -7.03 -23.46
CA THR A 265 5.33 -6.33 -22.27
C THR A 265 6.85 -6.38 -22.18
N SER A 266 7.49 -7.38 -22.77
CA SER A 266 8.96 -7.48 -22.82
C SER A 266 9.44 -8.45 -23.91
N VAL A 267 10.67 -8.26 -24.40
CA VAL A 267 11.32 -9.12 -25.38
C VAL A 267 12.76 -9.44 -24.97
N SER A 268 13.19 -10.69 -25.14
CA SER A 268 14.56 -11.11 -24.76
C SER A 268 15.63 -10.63 -25.75
N ASN A 269 15.23 -10.31 -26.98
CA ASN A 269 16.08 -9.71 -28.01
C ASN A 269 15.59 -8.31 -28.35
N THR A 270 16.33 -7.29 -27.91
CA THR A 270 15.94 -5.88 -28.03
C THR A 270 15.98 -5.33 -29.46
N ASP A 271 16.49 -6.10 -30.43
CA ASP A 271 16.47 -5.73 -31.85
C ASP A 271 15.10 -6.04 -32.51
N VAL A 272 14.21 -6.75 -31.81
CA VAL A 272 12.85 -7.07 -32.27
C VAL A 272 11.89 -5.98 -31.81
N ASP A 273 11.17 -5.39 -32.76
CA ASP A 273 10.09 -4.44 -32.48
C ASP A 273 8.82 -5.20 -32.04
N ILE A 274 8.35 -4.90 -30.82
CA ILE A 274 7.16 -5.49 -30.19
C ILE A 274 6.06 -4.45 -29.94
N THR A 275 6.10 -3.31 -30.64
CA THR A 275 5.16 -2.20 -30.40
C THR A 275 3.75 -2.43 -30.95
N ASP A 276 3.55 -3.51 -31.70
CA ASP A 276 2.24 -3.86 -32.23
C ASP A 276 1.28 -4.35 -31.14
N THR A 277 -0.01 -4.13 -31.35
CA THR A 277 -1.10 -4.48 -30.43
C THR A 277 -2.30 -4.97 -31.22
N ALA A 278 -3.07 -5.90 -30.68
CA ALA A 278 -4.33 -6.34 -31.27
C ALA A 278 -5.52 -5.98 -30.37
N THR A 279 -6.58 -5.47 -30.99
CA THR A 279 -7.90 -5.25 -30.39
C THR A 279 -8.78 -6.46 -30.68
N ILE A 280 -9.41 -6.98 -29.65
CA ILE A 280 -10.40 -8.05 -29.74
C ILE A 280 -11.76 -7.44 -29.49
N THR A 281 -12.66 -7.52 -30.46
CA THR A 281 -14.07 -7.09 -30.32
C THR A 281 -14.95 -8.31 -30.05
N ILE A 282 -15.78 -8.23 -29.01
CA ILE A 282 -16.79 -9.23 -28.66
C ILE A 282 -18.14 -8.72 -29.18
N ASN A 283 -18.75 -9.44 -30.13
CA ASN A 283 -20.09 -9.11 -30.62
C ASN A 283 -21.13 -9.77 -29.72
N SER A 284 -21.96 -8.98 -29.05
CA SER A 284 -23.05 -9.49 -28.21
C SER A 284 -24.14 -10.14 -29.09
N GLN A 285 -24.73 -11.25 -28.62
CA GLN A 285 -25.75 -12.02 -29.35
C GLN A 285 -26.97 -12.28 -28.47
N ILE A 286 -28.17 -12.32 -29.07
CA ILE A 286 -29.37 -12.76 -28.35
C ILE A 286 -29.32 -14.29 -28.22
N PRO A 287 -29.34 -14.85 -27.01
CA PRO A 287 -29.34 -16.28 -26.81
C PRO A 287 -30.63 -16.93 -27.36
N PHE A 288 -30.47 -17.92 -28.25
CA PHE A 288 -31.56 -18.66 -28.90
C PHE A 288 -31.83 -20.00 -28.21
N ASP A 289 -33.10 -20.35 -27.94
CA ASP A 289 -33.57 -21.60 -27.31
C ASP A 289 -32.71 -22.02 -26.11
N GLN A 290 -32.56 -21.11 -25.14
CA GLN A 290 -31.66 -21.35 -24.01
C GLN A 290 -32.26 -22.34 -23.01
N PRO A 291 -31.52 -23.39 -22.62
CA PRO A 291 -31.98 -24.29 -21.56
C PRO A 291 -32.01 -23.58 -20.20
N LEU A 292 -32.88 -24.05 -19.31
CA LEU A 292 -32.93 -23.57 -17.93
C LEU A 292 -31.63 -23.89 -17.18
N VAL A 293 -30.97 -22.86 -16.65
CA VAL A 293 -29.77 -22.95 -15.81
C VAL A 293 -29.96 -22.18 -14.50
N LEU A 294 -29.24 -22.55 -13.44
CA LEU A 294 -29.31 -21.85 -12.15
C LEU A 294 -28.87 -20.40 -12.34
N PHE A 295 -29.78 -19.46 -12.08
CA PHE A 295 -29.58 -18.02 -12.26
C PHE A 295 -29.28 -17.31 -10.93
N ASP A 296 -30.08 -17.56 -9.89
CA ASP A 296 -29.87 -16.91 -8.58
C ASP A 296 -30.21 -17.85 -7.41
N GLN A 297 -29.61 -17.58 -6.26
CA GLN A 297 -29.81 -18.33 -5.02
C GLN A 297 -30.00 -17.40 -3.82
N PHE A 298 -31.09 -17.64 -3.09
CA PHE A 298 -31.39 -16.94 -1.84
C PHE A 298 -31.34 -17.93 -0.67
N ALA A 299 -30.43 -17.69 0.26
CA ALA A 299 -30.30 -18.43 1.50
C ALA A 299 -30.69 -17.56 2.69
N GLY A 300 -31.46 -18.09 3.63
CA GLY A 300 -31.87 -17.34 4.82
C GLY A 300 -33.21 -17.80 5.35
N TYR A 301 -33.87 -16.92 6.09
CA TYR A 301 -35.27 -17.09 6.46
C TYR A 301 -36.16 -16.55 5.35
N VAL A 302 -36.04 -17.17 4.18
CA VAL A 302 -36.55 -16.62 2.90
C VAL A 302 -37.79 -17.32 2.41
N ASP A 303 -38.64 -16.57 1.69
CA ASP A 303 -39.73 -17.08 0.85
C ASP A 303 -39.86 -16.20 -0.39
N TYR A 304 -40.74 -16.60 -1.30
CA TYR A 304 -41.08 -15.80 -2.47
C TYR A 304 -42.59 -15.81 -2.73
N THR A 305 -43.05 -14.72 -3.34
CA THR A 305 -44.39 -14.56 -3.91
C THR A 305 -44.27 -14.11 -5.35
N SER A 306 -45.39 -14.11 -6.07
CA SER A 306 -45.42 -13.78 -7.50
C SER A 306 -46.79 -13.27 -7.92
N THR A 307 -46.85 -12.70 -9.12
CA THR A 307 -48.08 -12.47 -9.87
C THR A 307 -47.78 -12.60 -11.36
N ALA A 308 -48.79 -12.87 -12.17
CA ALA A 308 -48.66 -12.97 -13.62
C ALA A 308 -49.84 -12.29 -14.31
N GLY A 309 -49.63 -11.79 -15.52
CA GLY A 309 -50.67 -11.15 -16.31
C GLY A 309 -50.54 -11.48 -17.79
N SER A 310 -51.68 -11.50 -18.47
CA SER A 310 -51.75 -11.71 -19.92
C SER A 310 -52.23 -10.44 -20.64
N PHE A 311 -51.66 -10.16 -21.80
CA PHE A 311 -52.17 -9.16 -22.75
C PHE A 311 -53.18 -9.78 -23.72
N ARG A 312 -53.40 -11.09 -23.66
CA ARG A 312 -54.42 -11.77 -24.45
C ARG A 312 -55.74 -11.75 -23.69
N THR A 313 -56.81 -11.52 -24.43
CA THR A 313 -58.17 -11.41 -23.87
C THR A 313 -59.00 -12.69 -24.08
N LEU A 314 -58.49 -13.61 -24.90
CA LEU A 314 -59.11 -14.90 -25.23
C LEU A 314 -58.05 -16.01 -25.39
N GLN A 315 -58.50 -17.26 -25.28
CA GLN A 315 -57.67 -18.46 -25.45
C GLN A 315 -57.19 -18.63 -26.90
N ASN A 316 -56.00 -19.23 -27.05
CA ASN A 316 -55.38 -19.57 -28.33
C ASN A 316 -55.96 -20.90 -28.81
N SER A 317 -57.04 -20.90 -29.60
CA SER A 317 -57.57 -22.16 -30.13
C SER A 317 -57.92 -22.00 -31.60
N ALA A 318 -57.33 -22.86 -32.43
CA ALA A 318 -57.52 -22.87 -33.87
C ALA A 318 -58.97 -23.16 -34.32
N THR A 319 -59.87 -23.53 -33.40
CA THR A 319 -61.23 -24.01 -33.75
C THR A 319 -62.40 -23.22 -33.16
N THR A 320 -62.21 -22.41 -32.10
CA THR A 320 -63.35 -21.79 -31.38
C THR A 320 -63.16 -20.37 -30.83
N THR A 321 -61.94 -19.81 -30.81
CA THR A 321 -61.65 -18.49 -30.21
C THR A 321 -60.72 -17.65 -31.10
N ASP A 322 -60.74 -16.32 -30.91
CA ASP A 322 -59.93 -15.37 -31.70
C ASP A 322 -58.52 -15.25 -31.09
N ALA A 323 -57.56 -15.98 -31.66
CA ALA A 323 -56.16 -15.98 -31.25
C ALA A 323 -55.48 -14.58 -31.39
N CYS A 324 -56.06 -13.67 -32.19
CA CYS A 324 -55.51 -12.33 -32.40
C CYS A 324 -55.92 -11.33 -31.28
N ALA A 325 -56.81 -11.73 -30.35
CA ALA A 325 -57.47 -10.79 -29.45
C ALA A 325 -56.57 -10.34 -28.29
N ILE A 326 -55.85 -9.23 -28.49
CA ILE A 326 -54.96 -8.59 -27.50
C ILE A 326 -55.52 -7.29 -26.90
N THR A 327 -54.98 -6.91 -25.74
CA THR A 327 -55.14 -5.60 -25.08
C THR A 327 -53.77 -4.92 -24.95
N ASN A 328 -53.73 -3.61 -24.70
CA ASN A 328 -52.49 -2.84 -24.54
C ASN A 328 -52.05 -2.67 -23.08
N THR A 329 -52.86 -3.17 -22.14
CA THR A 329 -52.63 -3.05 -20.70
C THR A 329 -52.98 -4.37 -20.04
N SER A 330 -52.12 -4.85 -19.15
CA SER A 330 -52.36 -6.05 -18.35
C SER A 330 -52.07 -5.75 -16.89
N SER A 331 -52.91 -6.25 -15.98
CA SER A 331 -52.74 -5.98 -14.56
C SER A 331 -53.20 -7.12 -13.68
N ASN A 332 -52.52 -7.30 -12.55
CA ASN A 332 -52.86 -8.31 -11.56
C ASN A 332 -52.32 -7.95 -10.15
N THR A 333 -52.74 -8.68 -9.13
CA THR A 333 -52.25 -8.55 -7.75
C THR A 333 -51.41 -9.77 -7.37
N LEU A 334 -50.55 -9.64 -6.35
CA LEU A 334 -49.78 -10.78 -5.82
C LEU A 334 -50.69 -11.97 -5.48
N PHE A 335 -50.27 -13.16 -5.89
CA PHE A 335 -50.96 -14.41 -5.59
C PHE A 335 -50.95 -14.67 -4.10
N SER A 336 -49.85 -14.37 -3.40
CA SER A 336 -49.74 -14.51 -1.94
C SER A 336 -49.23 -13.23 -1.28
N ALA A 337 -49.71 -12.97 -0.05
CA ALA A 337 -49.32 -11.78 0.70
C ALA A 337 -47.89 -11.86 1.23
N VAL A 338 -47.17 -10.74 1.22
CA VAL A 338 -45.88 -10.59 1.89
C VAL A 338 -46.11 -10.10 3.33
N PRO A 339 -45.48 -10.71 4.36
CA PRO A 339 -45.56 -10.22 5.73
C PRO A 339 -45.08 -8.77 5.86
N ASN A 340 -45.78 -7.94 6.62
CA ASN A 340 -45.43 -6.52 6.81
C ASN A 340 -44.07 -6.29 7.49
N THR A 341 -43.51 -7.33 8.13
CA THR A 341 -42.21 -7.33 8.79
C THR A 341 -41.08 -7.86 7.91
N ALA A 342 -41.41 -8.34 6.71
CA ALA A 342 -40.43 -8.86 5.77
C ALA A 342 -39.57 -7.74 5.16
N THR A 343 -38.37 -8.12 4.74
CA THR A 343 -37.47 -7.27 3.94
C THR A 343 -37.37 -7.86 2.54
N ILE A 344 -37.54 -7.04 1.50
CA ILE A 344 -37.40 -7.49 0.12
C ILE A 344 -35.91 -7.71 -0.16
N LYS A 345 -35.57 -8.88 -0.72
CA LYS A 345 -34.21 -9.23 -1.12
C LYS A 345 -33.99 -8.95 -2.59
N LYS A 346 -34.98 -9.28 -3.42
CA LYS A 346 -34.92 -9.14 -4.87
C LYS A 346 -36.31 -9.17 -5.48
N ALA A 347 -36.51 -8.51 -6.61
CA ALA A 347 -37.69 -8.67 -7.44
C ALA A 347 -37.34 -8.64 -8.93
N TYR A 348 -37.88 -9.60 -9.68
CA TYR A 348 -37.66 -9.74 -11.11
C TYR A 348 -38.97 -9.64 -11.87
N LEU A 349 -39.00 -8.81 -12.91
CA LEU A 349 -40.08 -8.71 -13.87
C LEU A 349 -39.68 -9.47 -15.14
N TYR A 350 -40.50 -10.44 -15.52
CA TYR A 350 -40.39 -11.19 -16.77
C TYR A 350 -41.51 -10.77 -17.71
N TRP A 351 -41.23 -10.64 -19.00
CA TRP A 351 -42.27 -10.49 -20.03
C TRP A 351 -41.86 -11.17 -21.33
N ALA A 352 -42.85 -11.54 -22.13
CA ALA A 352 -42.61 -12.19 -23.42
C ALA A 352 -43.69 -11.83 -24.44
N HIS A 353 -43.32 -11.87 -25.71
CA HIS A 353 -44.22 -11.57 -26.83
C HIS A 353 -43.85 -12.29 -28.13
N SER A 354 -44.83 -12.39 -29.03
CA SER A 354 -44.63 -12.83 -30.41
C SER A 354 -44.41 -11.61 -31.32
N SER A 355 -43.25 -11.53 -31.98
CA SER A 355 -42.90 -10.44 -32.90
C SER A 355 -41.64 -10.79 -33.68
N TYR A 356 -41.46 -10.17 -34.86
CA TYR A 356 -40.18 -10.16 -35.57
C TYR A 356 -39.24 -9.04 -35.13
N VAL A 357 -39.71 -8.18 -34.24
CA VAL A 357 -39.00 -6.99 -33.76
C VAL A 357 -38.95 -7.04 -32.24
N LEU A 358 -37.77 -6.77 -31.70
CA LEU A 358 -37.53 -6.66 -30.27
C LEU A 358 -38.35 -5.53 -29.64
N ASP A 359 -38.85 -5.77 -28.44
CA ASP A 359 -39.47 -4.79 -27.56
C ASP A 359 -38.96 -4.99 -26.13
N ASP A 360 -37.72 -4.53 -25.92
CA ASP A 360 -36.95 -4.70 -24.69
C ASP A 360 -37.35 -3.74 -23.57
N THR A 361 -38.37 -2.91 -23.78
CA THR A 361 -38.77 -1.89 -22.82
C THR A 361 -40.28 -1.86 -22.65
N VAL A 362 -40.74 -1.98 -21.41
CA VAL A 362 -42.15 -1.87 -21.03
C VAL A 362 -42.34 -0.78 -19.99
N THR A 363 -43.58 -0.32 -19.79
CA THR A 363 -43.92 0.51 -18.63
C THR A 363 -44.47 -0.39 -17.53
N PHE A 364 -43.81 -0.41 -16.37
CA PHE A 364 -44.21 -1.13 -15.16
C PHE A 364 -44.39 -0.15 -14.01
N GLU A 365 -45.56 -0.15 -13.36
CA GLU A 365 -45.89 0.79 -12.26
C GLU A 365 -45.69 2.27 -12.65
N GLY A 366 -45.99 2.59 -13.91
CA GLY A 366 -45.82 3.94 -14.48
C GLY A 366 -44.37 4.36 -14.73
N GLN A 367 -43.41 3.45 -14.59
CA GLN A 367 -41.98 3.66 -14.84
C GLN A 367 -41.53 2.85 -16.06
N SER A 368 -40.65 3.42 -16.88
CA SER A 368 -40.02 2.70 -17.98
C SER A 368 -39.04 1.68 -17.40
N VAL A 369 -39.18 0.42 -17.76
CA VAL A 369 -38.31 -0.70 -17.37
C VAL A 369 -37.76 -1.31 -18.65
N THR A 370 -36.44 -1.33 -18.76
CA THR A 370 -35.71 -1.95 -19.88
C THR A 370 -35.13 -3.28 -19.41
N ALA A 371 -35.21 -4.30 -20.25
CA ALA A 371 -34.69 -5.62 -19.99
C ALA A 371 -33.17 -5.58 -19.81
N SER A 372 -32.68 -6.24 -18.76
CA SER A 372 -31.25 -6.52 -18.63
C SER A 372 -30.86 -7.82 -19.34
N ARG A 373 -31.82 -8.72 -19.59
CA ARG A 373 -31.60 -9.99 -20.29
C ARG A 373 -32.70 -10.21 -21.31
N ILE A 374 -32.30 -10.69 -22.49
CA ILE A 374 -33.18 -10.89 -23.64
C ILE A 374 -32.94 -12.30 -24.17
N TYR A 375 -34.02 -12.99 -24.50
CA TYR A 375 -33.98 -14.33 -25.07
C TYR A 375 -34.78 -14.40 -26.36
N GLU A 376 -34.39 -15.31 -27.25
CA GLU A 376 -35.13 -15.62 -28.47
C GLU A 376 -35.49 -17.11 -28.51
N SER A 377 -36.70 -17.40 -28.98
CA SER A 377 -37.12 -18.75 -29.36
C SER A 377 -37.95 -18.66 -30.64
N ALA A 378 -37.99 -19.73 -31.43
CA ALA A 378 -38.75 -19.72 -32.66
C ALA A 378 -39.35 -21.08 -33.05
N ILE A 379 -40.52 -21.01 -33.67
CA ILE A 379 -41.22 -22.17 -34.23
C ILE A 379 -41.35 -22.06 -35.75
N ASN A 380 -41.07 -23.15 -36.45
CA ASN A 380 -41.23 -23.22 -37.90
C ASN A 380 -42.67 -23.58 -38.29
N SER A 381 -43.34 -22.69 -39.03
CA SER A 381 -44.63 -22.95 -39.67
C SER A 381 -44.47 -22.94 -41.20
N GLY A 382 -44.35 -24.13 -41.79
CA GLY A 382 -44.12 -24.29 -43.22
C GLY A 382 -42.74 -23.76 -43.65
N THR A 383 -42.70 -22.63 -44.36
CA THR A 383 -41.46 -21.95 -44.78
C THR A 383 -41.16 -20.68 -43.99
N THR A 384 -42.00 -20.34 -43.01
CA THR A 384 -41.85 -19.13 -42.19
C THR A 384 -41.45 -19.54 -40.78
N THR A 385 -40.45 -18.87 -40.22
CA THR A 385 -40.04 -19.00 -38.83
C THR A 385 -40.74 -17.90 -38.04
N LEU A 386 -41.49 -18.27 -37.01
CA LEU A 386 -42.22 -17.37 -36.13
C LEU A 386 -41.37 -17.15 -34.88
N THR A 387 -40.99 -15.90 -34.63
CA THR A 387 -40.08 -15.52 -33.54
C THR A 387 -40.85 -15.05 -32.31
N HIS A 388 -40.34 -15.43 -31.15
CA HIS A 388 -40.81 -15.04 -29.83
C HIS A 388 -39.62 -14.52 -29.02
N PHE A 389 -39.83 -13.46 -28.26
CA PHE A 389 -38.80 -12.89 -27.39
C PHE A 389 -39.24 -12.92 -25.93
N GLY A 390 -38.29 -13.21 -25.06
CA GLY A 390 -38.43 -13.17 -23.60
C GLY A 390 -37.48 -12.15 -23.00
N TYR A 391 -37.88 -11.55 -21.88
CA TYR A 391 -37.17 -10.46 -21.26
C TYR A 391 -37.19 -10.57 -19.74
N VAL A 392 -36.14 -10.08 -19.09
CA VAL A 392 -36.01 -10.03 -17.63
C VAL A 392 -35.44 -8.68 -17.22
N ALA A 393 -35.99 -8.10 -16.15
CA ALA A 393 -35.44 -6.92 -15.49
C ALA A 393 -35.49 -7.04 -13.96
N ASP A 394 -34.45 -6.55 -13.29
CA ASP A 394 -34.46 -6.32 -11.84
C ASP A 394 -35.28 -5.06 -11.52
N VAL A 395 -36.39 -5.25 -10.82
CA VAL A 395 -37.32 -4.18 -10.41
C VAL A 395 -37.36 -4.01 -8.89
N THR A 396 -36.35 -4.51 -8.16
CA THR A 396 -36.29 -4.48 -6.69
C THR A 396 -36.50 -3.08 -6.14
N SER A 397 -35.87 -2.06 -6.74
CA SER A 397 -36.01 -0.67 -6.33
C SER A 397 -37.44 -0.11 -6.50
N ILE A 398 -38.17 -0.55 -7.52
CA ILE A 398 -39.58 -0.19 -7.74
C ILE A 398 -40.46 -0.84 -6.67
N ILE A 399 -40.22 -2.11 -6.37
CA ILE A 399 -40.95 -2.86 -5.35
C ILE A 399 -40.69 -2.29 -3.94
N ASP A 400 -39.44 -1.96 -3.62
CA ASP A 400 -39.08 -1.31 -2.35
C ASP A 400 -39.75 0.06 -2.20
N ALA A 401 -39.87 0.83 -3.28
CA ALA A 401 -40.51 2.14 -3.27
C ALA A 401 -42.02 2.08 -2.97
N ILE A 402 -42.71 0.99 -3.34
CA ILE A 402 -44.11 0.74 -2.96
C ILE A 402 -44.23 0.49 -1.45
N GLY A 403 -43.21 -0.17 -0.88
CA GLY A 403 -43.11 -0.52 0.54
C GLY A 403 -43.91 -1.76 0.90
N VAL A 404 -43.30 -2.66 1.70
CA VAL A 404 -43.83 -3.99 2.01
C VAL A 404 -45.28 -4.01 2.52
N VAL A 405 -45.66 -2.99 3.30
CA VAL A 405 -47.01 -2.85 3.88
C VAL A 405 -48.10 -2.66 2.81
N ASN A 406 -47.76 -2.11 1.65
CA ASN A 406 -48.71 -1.84 0.56
C ASN A 406 -48.71 -2.91 -0.53
N LEU A 407 -47.65 -3.74 -0.62
CA LEU A 407 -47.48 -4.73 -1.68
C LEU A 407 -48.66 -5.69 -1.82
N GLY A 408 -49.19 -6.20 -0.71
CA GLY A 408 -50.31 -7.14 -0.71
C GLY A 408 -51.63 -6.59 -1.24
N SER A 409 -51.75 -5.27 -1.41
CA SER A 409 -52.92 -4.59 -1.98
C SER A 409 -52.64 -3.86 -3.29
N ASN A 410 -51.40 -3.89 -3.76
CA ASN A 410 -51.00 -3.21 -4.99
C ASN A 410 -51.52 -3.98 -6.21
N THR A 411 -52.10 -3.25 -7.16
CA THR A 411 -52.37 -3.78 -8.50
C THR A 411 -51.19 -3.42 -9.37
N PHE A 412 -50.47 -4.42 -9.84
CA PHE A 412 -49.32 -4.26 -10.69
C PHE A 412 -49.78 -4.11 -12.13
N ASP A 413 -49.40 -3.01 -12.78
CA ASP A 413 -49.80 -2.65 -14.14
C ASP A 413 -48.59 -2.71 -15.08
N VAL A 414 -48.72 -3.44 -16.20
CA VAL A 414 -47.75 -3.44 -17.32
C VAL A 414 -48.44 -2.92 -18.59
N THR A 415 -47.79 -1.96 -19.27
CA THR A 415 -48.24 -1.38 -20.54
C THR A 415 -47.10 -1.25 -21.54
N ASP A 416 -47.45 -0.84 -22.76
CA ASP A 416 -46.51 -0.50 -23.84
C ASP A 416 -45.73 -1.69 -24.44
N LEU A 417 -46.19 -2.94 -24.21
CA LEU A 417 -45.69 -4.12 -24.93
C LEU A 417 -46.34 -4.24 -26.33
N THR A 418 -45.51 -4.37 -27.35
CA THR A 418 -45.88 -4.44 -28.77
C THR A 418 -45.96 -5.89 -29.22
N ILE A 419 -47.17 -6.40 -29.44
CA ILE A 419 -47.39 -7.80 -29.83
C ILE A 419 -47.81 -7.89 -31.30
N ASP A 420 -47.11 -8.70 -32.11
CA ASP A 420 -47.55 -9.06 -33.46
C ASP A 420 -48.65 -10.14 -33.38
N SER A 421 -49.89 -9.70 -33.51
CA SER A 421 -51.08 -10.53 -33.59
C SER A 421 -51.54 -10.78 -35.04
N GLY A 422 -50.70 -10.49 -36.03
CA GLY A 422 -50.98 -10.69 -37.45
C GLY A 422 -50.79 -12.12 -37.94
N SER A 423 -51.03 -12.34 -39.24
CA SER A 423 -50.66 -13.58 -39.92
C SER A 423 -49.13 -13.61 -40.14
N PRO A 424 -48.41 -14.72 -39.84
CA PRO A 424 -48.92 -16.07 -39.57
C PRO A 424 -49.11 -16.43 -38.08
N PHE A 425 -48.70 -15.58 -37.12
CA PHE A 425 -48.80 -15.88 -35.67
C PHE A 425 -50.22 -16.24 -35.24
N CYS A 426 -51.21 -15.43 -35.65
CA CYS A 426 -52.60 -15.68 -35.30
C CYS A 426 -53.22 -16.88 -36.04
N GLU A 427 -52.80 -17.18 -37.27
CA GLU A 427 -53.30 -18.34 -38.02
C GLU A 427 -52.79 -19.67 -37.45
N THR A 428 -51.60 -19.64 -36.86
CA THR A 428 -50.94 -20.80 -36.27
C THR A 428 -51.22 -20.96 -34.79
N ALA A 429 -52.00 -20.05 -34.21
CA ALA A 429 -52.29 -20.03 -32.80
C ALA A 429 -51.00 -19.98 -31.95
N THR A 430 -50.10 -19.05 -32.24
CA THR A 430 -48.84 -18.82 -31.48
C THR A 430 -48.64 -17.33 -31.16
N VAL A 431 -49.73 -16.62 -30.84
CA VAL A 431 -49.66 -15.23 -30.37
C VAL A 431 -49.35 -15.25 -28.88
N LEU A 432 -48.25 -14.59 -28.51
CA LEU A 432 -47.74 -14.49 -27.15
C LEU A 432 -47.75 -13.03 -26.70
N GLY A 433 -48.16 -12.81 -25.45
CA GLY A 433 -48.11 -11.51 -24.81
C GLY A 433 -48.44 -11.65 -23.34
N GLY A 434 -47.43 -11.67 -22.47
CA GLY A 434 -47.60 -11.92 -21.05
C GLY A 434 -46.44 -11.39 -20.21
N TRP A 435 -46.66 -11.34 -18.90
CA TRP A 435 -45.66 -10.91 -17.93
C TRP A 435 -45.83 -11.63 -16.59
N THR A 436 -44.77 -11.66 -15.79
CA THR A 436 -44.75 -12.23 -14.43
C THR A 436 -43.81 -11.42 -13.56
N LEU A 437 -44.22 -11.12 -12.33
CA LEU A 437 -43.38 -10.51 -11.31
C LEU A 437 -43.09 -11.56 -10.23
N MET A 438 -41.82 -11.73 -9.89
CA MET A 438 -41.36 -12.56 -8.78
C MET A 438 -40.77 -11.66 -7.69
N VAL A 439 -41.18 -11.84 -6.43
CA VAL A 439 -40.70 -11.05 -5.29
C VAL A 439 -40.16 -11.99 -4.22
N PHE A 440 -38.85 -11.92 -3.98
CA PHE A 440 -38.12 -12.70 -2.98
C PHE A 440 -37.92 -11.85 -1.72
N TYR A 441 -38.24 -12.40 -0.56
CA TYR A 441 -38.19 -11.68 0.70
C TYR A 441 -37.67 -12.54 1.85
N GLU A 442 -37.13 -11.86 2.85
CA GLU A 442 -36.65 -12.45 4.10
C GLU A 442 -37.57 -12.03 5.25
N GLU A 443 -37.98 -12.99 6.07
CA GLU A 443 -38.86 -12.80 7.22
C GLU A 443 -38.38 -13.70 8.38
N PRO A 444 -37.96 -13.12 9.53
CA PRO A 444 -37.39 -13.87 10.64
C PRO A 444 -38.27 -15.01 11.21
N SER A 445 -39.58 -14.96 11.01
CA SER A 445 -40.51 -16.02 11.44
C SER A 445 -40.58 -17.23 10.52
N LEU A 446 -39.95 -17.19 9.34
CA LEU A 446 -39.90 -18.30 8.39
C LEU A 446 -38.87 -19.37 8.80
N PRO A 447 -39.00 -20.62 8.31
CA PRO A 447 -37.93 -21.61 8.44
C PRO A 447 -36.75 -21.29 7.52
N ALA A 448 -35.53 -21.60 7.97
CA ALA A 448 -34.33 -21.50 7.15
C ALA A 448 -34.49 -22.33 5.87
N SER A 449 -34.32 -21.68 4.73
CA SER A 449 -34.58 -22.24 3.41
C SER A 449 -33.55 -21.75 2.41
N ASN A 450 -33.44 -22.51 1.33
CA ASN A 450 -32.70 -22.12 0.14
C ASN A 450 -33.72 -21.99 -1.00
N ILE A 451 -33.69 -20.88 -1.73
CA ILE A 451 -34.49 -20.66 -2.93
C ILE A 451 -33.54 -20.59 -4.10
N ASN A 452 -33.77 -21.41 -5.12
CA ASN A 452 -32.99 -21.41 -6.34
C ASN A 452 -33.91 -21.00 -7.48
N LEU A 453 -33.52 -19.96 -8.21
CA LEU A 453 -34.19 -19.47 -9.42
C LEU A 453 -33.37 -19.95 -10.61
N TYR A 454 -34.00 -20.71 -11.49
CA TYR A 454 -33.46 -21.18 -12.76
C TYR A 454 -34.11 -20.39 -13.89
N GLU A 455 -33.32 -20.00 -14.88
CA GLU A 455 -33.74 -19.14 -16.00
C GLU A 455 -33.26 -19.70 -17.34
N GLY A 456 -34.06 -19.50 -18.39
CA GLY A 456 -33.80 -19.92 -19.76
C GLY A 456 -34.89 -19.39 -20.69
N PHE A 457 -35.00 -19.92 -21.90
CA PHE A 457 -36.11 -19.63 -22.82
C PHE A 457 -36.20 -20.76 -23.86
N ASP A 458 -36.47 -21.97 -23.37
CA ASP A 458 -36.39 -23.22 -24.14
C ASP A 458 -37.72 -23.50 -24.84
N GLY A 459 -37.79 -23.25 -26.16
CA GLY A 459 -38.95 -23.50 -26.99
C GLY A 459 -39.05 -24.96 -27.44
N LEU A 460 -40.10 -25.65 -26.99
CA LEU A 460 -40.33 -27.07 -27.29
C LEU A 460 -41.63 -27.26 -28.07
N ASN A 461 -41.60 -28.16 -29.06
CA ASN A 461 -42.77 -28.60 -29.82
C ASN A 461 -42.69 -30.10 -30.06
N ASN A 462 -43.71 -30.88 -29.65
CA ASN A 462 -43.69 -32.34 -29.80
C ASN A 462 -42.43 -33.01 -29.22
N ALA A 463 -41.90 -32.42 -28.15
CA ALA A 463 -40.66 -32.80 -27.50
C ALA A 463 -40.84 -32.85 -25.97
N GLY A 464 -39.82 -33.39 -25.30
CA GLY A 464 -39.69 -33.29 -23.86
C GLY A 464 -38.23 -33.06 -23.50
N ASN A 465 -38.01 -32.29 -22.45
CA ASN A 465 -36.69 -32.00 -21.91
C ASN A 465 -36.72 -32.18 -20.39
N SER A 466 -35.56 -32.36 -19.76
CA SER A 466 -35.48 -32.52 -18.31
C SER A 466 -34.36 -31.67 -17.76
N PHE A 467 -34.65 -31.01 -16.64
CA PHE A 467 -33.78 -30.03 -16.01
C PHE A 467 -33.46 -30.48 -14.59
N THR A 468 -32.21 -30.34 -14.19
CA THR A 468 -31.82 -30.64 -12.81
C THR A 468 -31.98 -29.38 -11.98
N LEU A 469 -32.77 -29.48 -10.91
CA LEU A 469 -32.89 -28.47 -9.87
C LEU A 469 -32.00 -28.93 -8.70
N ASP A 470 -30.78 -28.42 -8.64
CA ASP A 470 -29.76 -28.77 -7.65
C ASP A 470 -29.48 -27.63 -6.65
N SER A 471 -28.28 -27.66 -6.05
CA SER A 471 -27.71 -26.58 -5.23
C SER A 471 -28.50 -26.29 -3.95
N PHE A 472 -29.11 -27.30 -3.34
CA PHE A 472 -29.68 -27.24 -1.99
C PHE A 472 -29.30 -28.49 -1.17
N PHE A 473 -29.64 -28.50 0.12
CA PHE A 473 -29.59 -29.70 0.95
C PHE A 473 -30.84 -29.76 1.83
N ALA A 474 -31.76 -30.64 1.47
CA ALA A 474 -33.04 -30.74 2.15
C ALA A 474 -32.87 -31.27 3.59
N ILE A 475 -33.26 -30.48 4.59
CA ILE A 475 -33.35 -30.97 5.99
C ILE A 475 -34.74 -31.55 6.28
N ALA A 476 -35.75 -31.07 5.55
CA ALA A 476 -37.13 -31.54 5.58
C ALA A 476 -37.81 -31.18 4.27
N GLY A 477 -38.82 -31.96 3.88
CA GLY A 477 -39.67 -31.59 2.74
C GLY A 477 -40.75 -30.57 3.10
N ALA A 478 -41.20 -30.50 4.36
CA ALA A 478 -42.32 -29.64 4.77
C ALA A 478 -42.04 -28.15 4.49
N GLY A 479 -42.84 -27.54 3.61
CA GLY A 479 -42.69 -26.15 3.17
C GLY A 479 -41.91 -25.98 1.86
N SER A 480 -41.51 -27.08 1.22
CA SER A 480 -40.93 -27.04 -0.12
C SER A 480 -41.99 -26.76 -1.18
N LYS A 481 -41.69 -25.84 -2.09
CA LYS A 481 -42.54 -25.51 -3.25
C LYS A 481 -41.71 -25.27 -4.50
N ALA A 482 -42.31 -25.51 -5.67
CA ALA A 482 -41.71 -25.17 -6.95
C ALA A 482 -42.71 -24.44 -7.85
N SER A 483 -42.26 -23.37 -8.50
CA SER A 483 -43.02 -22.59 -9.47
C SER A 483 -42.42 -22.74 -10.85
N PHE A 484 -43.26 -22.87 -11.88
CA PHE A 484 -42.86 -23.04 -13.27
C PHE A 484 -43.48 -21.94 -14.11
N LEU A 485 -42.64 -21.17 -14.81
CA LEU A 485 -43.05 -20.18 -15.81
C LEU A 485 -42.89 -20.77 -17.21
N SER A 486 -44.02 -20.91 -17.88
CA SER A 486 -44.07 -21.24 -19.30
C SER A 486 -44.93 -20.24 -20.05
N TRP A 487 -44.51 -19.98 -21.28
CA TRP A 487 -45.25 -19.15 -22.22
C TRP A 487 -45.89 -20.02 -23.30
N GLU A 488 -46.98 -19.50 -23.88
CA GLU A 488 -47.89 -20.23 -24.77
C GLU A 488 -48.63 -21.37 -24.06
N GLY A 489 -49.04 -22.42 -24.78
CA GLY A 489 -49.89 -23.51 -24.27
C GLY A 489 -51.37 -23.31 -24.53
N ASP A 490 -52.10 -24.42 -24.66
CA ASP A 490 -53.52 -24.40 -24.93
C ASP A 490 -54.31 -25.41 -24.07
N ALA A 491 -55.47 -25.00 -23.55
CA ALA A 491 -56.28 -25.86 -22.69
C ALA A 491 -57.09 -26.96 -23.43
N THR A 492 -57.00 -27.01 -24.76
CA THR A 492 -57.79 -27.86 -25.67
C THR A 492 -57.01 -29.01 -26.30
N LEU A 493 -55.70 -28.86 -26.48
CA LEU A 493 -54.73 -29.91 -26.68
C LEU A 493 -54.44 -30.47 -25.28
N ASP A 494 -54.51 -31.79 -25.15
CA ASP A 494 -54.36 -32.47 -23.86
C ASP A 494 -53.46 -33.71 -23.97
N GLY A 495 -52.72 -33.80 -25.09
CA GLY A 495 -51.94 -34.98 -25.50
C GLY A 495 -52.72 -36.30 -25.63
N SER A 496 -54.04 -36.29 -25.42
CA SER A 496 -54.99 -37.42 -25.38
C SER A 496 -54.50 -38.68 -24.63
N SER A 497 -54.44 -38.55 -23.30
CA SER A 497 -54.73 -39.58 -22.27
C SER A 497 -53.71 -40.70 -21.96
N THR A 498 -53.81 -41.20 -20.71
CA THR A 498 -52.99 -42.25 -20.09
C THR A 498 -52.52 -43.34 -21.05
N GLY A 499 -51.20 -43.42 -21.28
CA GLY A 499 -50.57 -44.38 -22.20
C GLY A 499 -50.13 -43.80 -23.55
N SER A 500 -50.35 -42.51 -23.80
CA SER A 500 -49.66 -41.76 -24.86
C SER A 500 -48.13 -41.83 -24.71
N THR A 501 -47.41 -41.83 -25.82
CA THR A 501 -45.93 -41.75 -25.82
C THR A 501 -45.42 -40.32 -25.68
N ASN A 502 -46.29 -39.31 -25.64
CA ASN A 502 -45.94 -37.89 -25.47
C ASN A 502 -47.09 -37.11 -24.77
N PRO A 503 -47.28 -37.25 -23.44
CA PRO A 503 -48.28 -36.48 -22.67
C PRO A 503 -47.83 -35.03 -22.44
N GLU A 504 -48.78 -34.11 -22.18
CA GLU A 504 -48.51 -32.70 -21.79
C GLU A 504 -48.28 -32.59 -20.28
N GLU A 505 -47.22 -33.25 -19.80
CA GLU A 505 -47.01 -33.54 -18.39
C GLU A 505 -45.78 -32.85 -17.83
N LEU A 506 -45.99 -32.16 -16.69
CA LEU A 506 -44.94 -31.71 -15.80
C LEU A 506 -44.80 -32.67 -14.61
N SER A 507 -43.58 -33.12 -14.32
CA SER A 507 -43.31 -34.01 -13.19
C SER A 507 -41.96 -33.72 -12.53
N ILE A 508 -41.83 -34.11 -11.26
CA ILE A 508 -40.55 -34.05 -10.53
C ILE A 508 -40.11 -35.47 -10.19
N THR A 509 -38.90 -35.84 -10.61
CA THR A 509 -38.23 -37.05 -10.15
C THR A 509 -37.27 -36.71 -9.02
N ASN A 510 -37.46 -37.35 -7.87
CA ASN A 510 -36.55 -37.17 -6.74
C ASN A 510 -35.26 -37.97 -6.91
N GLN A 511 -34.26 -37.71 -6.06
CA GLN A 511 -32.95 -38.34 -6.14
C GLN A 511 -32.97 -39.88 -5.93
N SER A 512 -34.04 -40.43 -5.35
CA SER A 512 -34.26 -41.88 -5.27
C SER A 512 -34.89 -42.50 -6.53
N GLY A 513 -35.13 -41.70 -7.56
CA GLY A 513 -35.67 -42.13 -8.86
C GLY A 513 -37.19 -42.30 -8.89
N PHE A 514 -37.92 -41.79 -7.90
CA PHE A 514 -39.39 -41.79 -7.94
C PHE A 514 -39.89 -40.54 -8.67
N ASN A 515 -40.68 -40.74 -9.72
CA ASN A 515 -41.31 -39.67 -10.48
C ASN A 515 -42.70 -39.32 -9.92
N PHE A 516 -42.95 -38.04 -9.72
CA PHE A 516 -44.20 -37.48 -9.21
C PHE A 516 -44.79 -36.52 -10.23
N VAL A 517 -45.95 -36.88 -10.77
CA VAL A 517 -46.69 -36.02 -11.70
C VAL A 517 -47.31 -34.86 -10.92
N LEU A 518 -47.02 -33.63 -11.34
CA LEU A 518 -47.63 -32.43 -10.79
C LEU A 518 -49.02 -32.26 -11.43
N SER A 519 -50.05 -32.08 -10.60
CA SER A 519 -51.46 -32.06 -11.04
C SER A 519 -52.29 -31.12 -10.18
N GLY A 520 -53.40 -30.62 -10.73
CA GLY A 520 -54.40 -29.87 -9.96
C GLY A 520 -54.64 -28.42 -10.40
N ASP A 521 -53.88 -27.95 -11.39
CA ASP A 521 -54.03 -26.64 -12.05
C ASP A 521 -55.39 -26.42 -12.74
N GLY A 522 -56.11 -27.48 -13.12
CA GLY A 522 -57.45 -27.38 -13.71
C GLY A 522 -57.60 -28.00 -15.10
N GLY A 523 -56.58 -28.69 -15.63
CA GLY A 523 -56.64 -29.39 -16.92
C GLY A 523 -57.65 -30.55 -16.97
N GLN A 524 -58.11 -30.88 -18.19
CA GLN A 524 -59.03 -32.00 -18.48
C GLN A 524 -58.45 -33.38 -18.06
N THR A 525 -59.22 -34.46 -18.22
CA THR A 525 -58.79 -35.83 -17.88
C THR A 525 -57.57 -36.27 -18.68
N GLY A 526 -56.36 -36.10 -18.15
CA GLY A 526 -55.11 -36.36 -18.88
C GLY A 526 -53.85 -35.69 -18.33
N ASN A 527 -53.98 -34.74 -17.39
CA ASN A 527 -52.90 -33.93 -16.81
C ASN A 527 -52.21 -33.02 -17.83
N ASN A 528 -52.95 -32.06 -18.40
CA ASN A 528 -52.40 -30.95 -19.20
C ASN A 528 -51.95 -29.83 -18.24
N ALA A 529 -50.63 -29.72 -18.06
CA ALA A 529 -49.97 -28.72 -17.20
C ALA A 529 -49.68 -27.38 -17.90
N TYR A 530 -50.01 -27.23 -19.19
CA TYR A 530 -49.72 -26.03 -19.99
C TYR A 530 -51.02 -25.47 -20.57
N ASN A 531 -51.94 -25.09 -19.67
CA ASN A 531 -53.34 -24.80 -20.00
C ASN A 531 -53.70 -23.32 -19.84
N SER A 532 -52.69 -22.45 -19.81
CA SER A 532 -52.80 -21.01 -19.57
C SER A 532 -53.44 -20.65 -18.22
N THR A 533 -52.97 -21.26 -17.13
CA THR A 533 -53.43 -20.94 -15.77
C THR A 533 -52.33 -20.36 -14.89
N ALA A 534 -52.72 -19.58 -13.88
CA ALA A 534 -51.89 -19.44 -12.69
C ALA A 534 -52.46 -20.27 -11.56
N TYR A 535 -51.72 -21.29 -11.16
CA TYR A 535 -52.05 -22.16 -10.05
C TYR A 535 -51.12 -21.94 -8.85
N ASP A 536 -51.67 -21.96 -7.63
CA ASP A 536 -50.86 -22.03 -6.41
C ASP A 536 -51.61 -22.76 -5.29
N ASN A 537 -51.19 -23.98 -5.00
CA ASN A 537 -51.75 -24.79 -3.90
C ASN A 537 -50.95 -24.75 -2.59
N THR A 538 -49.92 -23.91 -2.53
CA THR A 538 -49.07 -23.74 -1.34
C THR A 538 -49.68 -22.78 -0.32
N GLN A 539 -50.77 -22.10 -0.69
CA GLN A 539 -51.47 -21.12 0.13
C GLN A 539 -52.98 -21.36 0.19
N SER A 540 -53.67 -20.58 1.02
CA SER A 540 -55.13 -20.66 1.21
C SER A 540 -55.77 -19.28 1.13
N PRO A 541 -56.78 -19.08 0.24
CA PRO A 541 -57.31 -20.05 -0.71
C PRO A 541 -56.31 -20.40 -1.82
N ILE A 542 -56.47 -21.58 -2.43
CA ILE A 542 -55.71 -21.99 -3.62
C ILE A 542 -55.97 -20.97 -4.72
N VAL A 543 -54.91 -20.50 -5.38
CA VAL A 543 -55.02 -19.68 -6.60
C VAL A 543 -55.20 -20.61 -7.79
N ASN A 544 -56.17 -20.31 -8.63
CA ASN A 544 -56.43 -21.00 -9.88
C ASN A 544 -57.13 -20.01 -10.81
N ASP A 545 -56.32 -19.21 -11.52
CA ASP A 545 -56.78 -18.22 -12.49
C ASP A 545 -56.62 -18.77 -13.91
N ALA A 546 -57.75 -19.17 -14.52
CA ALA A 546 -57.81 -19.69 -15.89
C ALA A 546 -58.00 -18.60 -16.96
N THR A 547 -57.71 -17.33 -16.63
CA THR A 547 -57.84 -16.20 -17.56
C THR A 547 -56.50 -15.63 -18.04
N LEU A 548 -55.38 -16.23 -17.63
CA LEU A 548 -54.03 -15.85 -18.04
C LEU A 548 -53.63 -16.48 -19.37
N TYR A 549 -54.42 -16.22 -20.41
CA TYR A 549 -54.25 -16.84 -21.72
C TYR A 549 -52.81 -16.68 -22.28
N GLY A 550 -52.12 -17.78 -22.56
CA GLY A 550 -50.74 -17.80 -23.05
C GLY A 550 -49.65 -17.62 -21.99
N VAL A 551 -50.01 -17.66 -20.71
CA VAL A 551 -49.08 -17.67 -19.57
C VAL A 551 -49.47 -18.79 -18.62
N ASP A 552 -48.54 -19.71 -18.36
CA ASP A 552 -48.65 -20.71 -17.32
C ASP A 552 -47.68 -20.38 -16.19
N TRP A 553 -48.22 -20.07 -15.01
CA TRP A 553 -47.45 -19.84 -13.79
C TRP A 553 -47.99 -20.71 -12.66
N ASP A 554 -47.44 -21.91 -12.56
CA ASP A 554 -47.95 -22.92 -11.65
C ASP A 554 -46.98 -23.20 -10.51
N THR A 555 -47.48 -22.99 -9.30
CA THR A 555 -46.78 -23.21 -8.04
C THR A 555 -47.35 -24.42 -7.31
N PHE A 556 -46.52 -25.45 -7.17
CA PHE A 556 -46.89 -26.71 -6.55
C PHE A 556 -46.22 -26.88 -5.18
N ASP A 557 -46.99 -27.33 -4.20
CA ASP A 557 -46.49 -27.91 -2.96
C ASP A 557 -45.83 -29.26 -3.27
N ILE A 558 -44.51 -29.29 -3.13
CA ILE A 558 -43.69 -30.47 -3.38
C ILE A 558 -43.18 -31.09 -2.07
N SER A 559 -43.76 -30.70 -0.93
CA SER A 559 -43.28 -31.07 0.40
C SER A 559 -43.20 -32.57 0.64
N THR A 560 -44.09 -33.33 0.01
CA THR A 560 -44.12 -34.80 0.13
C THR A 560 -43.18 -35.51 -0.84
N TYR A 561 -42.60 -34.78 -1.81
CA TYR A 561 -41.74 -35.31 -2.87
C TYR A 561 -40.25 -35.09 -2.57
N ILE A 562 -39.93 -34.11 -1.73
CA ILE A 562 -38.58 -33.85 -1.21
C ILE A 562 -38.35 -34.65 0.07
N ALA A 563 -37.35 -35.52 0.07
CA ALA A 563 -36.90 -36.24 1.26
C ALA A 563 -35.67 -35.55 1.90
N PRO A 564 -35.49 -35.67 3.23
CA PRO A 564 -34.25 -35.24 3.87
C PRO A 564 -33.01 -35.83 3.19
N SER A 565 -31.95 -35.03 3.14
CA SER A 565 -30.67 -35.29 2.46
C SER A 565 -30.72 -35.28 0.93
N ASN A 566 -31.85 -34.97 0.29
CA ASN A 566 -31.85 -34.69 -1.15
C ASN A 566 -31.03 -33.42 -1.44
N THR A 567 -30.17 -33.50 -2.45
CA THR A 567 -29.36 -32.36 -2.93
C THR A 567 -29.82 -31.82 -4.27
N GLU A 568 -30.67 -32.58 -4.96
CA GLU A 568 -31.19 -32.26 -6.27
C GLU A 568 -32.53 -32.96 -6.49
N VAL A 569 -33.31 -32.45 -7.44
CA VAL A 569 -34.42 -33.14 -8.08
C VAL A 569 -34.41 -32.86 -9.58
N THR A 570 -35.06 -33.68 -10.38
CA THR A 570 -35.17 -33.46 -11.83
C THR A 570 -36.60 -33.02 -12.15
N ALA A 571 -36.75 -31.85 -12.76
CA ALA A 571 -38.00 -31.43 -13.39
C ALA A 571 -38.07 -32.01 -14.80
N ASN A 572 -39.08 -32.82 -15.08
CA ASN A 572 -39.32 -33.39 -16.40
C ASN A 572 -40.48 -32.65 -17.07
N VAL A 573 -40.20 -32.07 -18.23
CA VAL A 573 -41.10 -31.27 -19.05
C VAL A 573 -41.44 -32.08 -20.30
N ASN A 574 -42.71 -32.40 -20.51
CA ASN A 574 -43.20 -32.99 -21.76
C ASN A 574 -44.31 -32.10 -22.29
N VAL A 575 -44.11 -31.47 -23.44
CA VAL A 575 -45.02 -30.43 -23.95
C VAL A 575 -46.07 -30.97 -24.92
N GLY A 576 -46.11 -32.28 -25.13
CA GLY A 576 -47.12 -32.92 -25.98
C GLY A 576 -47.27 -32.28 -27.35
N GLN A 577 -48.48 -31.86 -27.72
CA GLN A 577 -48.76 -31.29 -29.05
C GLN A 577 -48.58 -29.77 -29.09
N ASP A 578 -48.44 -29.13 -27.93
CA ASP A 578 -48.26 -27.71 -27.80
C ASP A 578 -46.86 -27.24 -28.19
N TYR A 579 -46.79 -25.95 -28.50
CA TYR A 579 -45.55 -25.20 -28.47
C TYR A 579 -45.48 -24.44 -27.15
N ILE A 580 -44.51 -24.79 -26.32
CA ILE A 580 -44.30 -24.21 -24.99
C ILE A 580 -42.89 -23.65 -24.91
N ILE A 581 -42.75 -22.45 -24.36
CA ILE A 581 -41.44 -21.87 -24.07
C ILE A 581 -41.25 -21.85 -22.56
N SER A 582 -40.31 -22.66 -22.06
CA SER A 582 -39.98 -22.70 -20.62
C SER A 582 -38.99 -21.59 -20.28
N ASN A 583 -39.37 -20.68 -19.38
CA ASN A 583 -38.59 -19.46 -19.13
C ASN A 583 -37.95 -19.41 -17.73
N ALA A 584 -38.66 -19.85 -16.70
CA ALA A 584 -38.10 -19.85 -15.35
C ALA A 584 -38.68 -20.97 -14.47
N VAL A 585 -37.86 -21.46 -13.54
CA VAL A 585 -38.29 -22.37 -12.48
C VAL A 585 -37.75 -21.88 -11.14
N VAL A 586 -38.63 -21.71 -10.16
CA VAL A 586 -38.24 -21.35 -8.78
C VAL A 586 -38.46 -22.55 -7.90
N ILE A 587 -37.48 -22.95 -7.10
CA ILE A 587 -37.65 -23.99 -6.09
C ILE A 587 -37.20 -23.49 -4.72
N LYS A 588 -38.06 -23.66 -3.71
CA LYS A 588 -37.75 -23.42 -2.31
C LYS A 588 -37.62 -24.74 -1.57
N VAL A 589 -36.53 -24.93 -0.82
CA VAL A 589 -36.29 -26.11 0.00
C VAL A 589 -35.77 -25.73 1.39
N PRO A 590 -36.43 -26.14 2.48
CA PRO A 590 -35.88 -26.00 3.84
C PRO A 590 -34.48 -26.63 3.92
N SER A 591 -33.50 -25.84 4.36
CA SER A 591 -32.07 -26.20 4.31
C SER A 591 -31.30 -25.73 5.54
N ASN A 592 -30.13 -26.32 5.81
CA ASN A 592 -29.22 -25.81 6.82
C ASN A 592 -28.62 -24.45 6.40
N LEU A 593 -28.31 -23.63 7.40
CA LEU A 593 -27.69 -22.31 7.26
C LEU A 593 -26.47 -22.21 8.19
N VAL A 594 -25.44 -21.47 7.79
CA VAL A 594 -24.37 -20.99 8.66
C VAL A 594 -24.30 -19.48 8.51
N THR A 595 -24.44 -18.74 9.60
CA THR A 595 -24.39 -17.26 9.59
C THR A 595 -23.71 -16.71 10.83
N GLY A 596 -23.14 -15.52 10.70
CA GLY A 596 -22.60 -14.72 11.79
C GLY A 596 -22.28 -13.31 11.32
N PHE A 597 -21.66 -12.54 12.20
CA PHE A 597 -21.28 -11.16 11.98
C PHE A 597 -19.76 -10.97 11.96
N VAL A 598 -19.27 -10.10 11.08
CA VAL A 598 -17.93 -9.53 11.17
C VAL A 598 -18.05 -8.08 11.63
N PHE A 599 -17.30 -7.70 12.66
CA PHE A 599 -17.39 -6.39 13.28
C PHE A 599 -16.03 -5.83 13.71
N GLU A 600 -15.95 -4.52 13.84
CA GLU A 600 -14.79 -3.82 14.42
C GLU A 600 -15.09 -3.47 15.88
N ASP A 601 -14.21 -3.89 16.79
CA ASP A 601 -14.11 -3.37 18.15
C ASP A 601 -13.15 -2.16 18.14
N ILE A 602 -13.68 -0.99 17.77
CA ILE A 602 -12.91 0.27 17.67
C ILE A 602 -12.27 0.62 19.03
N ASN A 603 -13.02 0.39 20.11
CA ASN A 603 -12.72 0.88 21.46
C ASN A 603 -12.04 -0.18 22.34
N TYR A 604 -11.41 -1.16 21.71
CA TYR A 604 -10.81 -2.30 22.39
C TYR A 604 -9.72 -1.86 23.38
N PRO A 605 -9.80 -2.23 24.68
CA PRO A 605 -8.85 -1.77 25.71
C PRO A 605 -7.61 -2.66 25.88
N GLY A 606 -7.49 -3.74 25.09
CA GLY A 606 -6.59 -4.86 25.35
C GLY A 606 -7.17 -5.90 26.33
N GLY A 607 -6.55 -7.08 26.42
CA GLY A 607 -6.98 -8.20 27.25
C GLY A 607 -7.77 -9.26 26.49
N THR A 608 -8.85 -9.79 27.08
CA THR A 608 -9.75 -10.73 26.40
C THR A 608 -10.60 -9.99 25.37
N GLY A 609 -10.73 -10.55 24.17
CA GLY A 609 -11.65 -10.07 23.14
C GLY A 609 -13.10 -10.00 23.58
N ARG A 610 -13.86 -9.12 22.96
CA ARG A 610 -15.25 -8.83 23.31
C ARG A 610 -16.18 -9.20 22.17
N ASN A 611 -17.31 -9.83 22.49
CA ASN A 611 -18.36 -10.06 21.51
C ASN A 611 -18.97 -8.71 21.05
N ARG A 612 -19.69 -8.74 19.93
CA ARG A 612 -20.24 -7.52 19.30
C ARG A 612 -21.09 -6.68 20.25
N LEU A 613 -21.88 -7.30 21.12
CA LEU A 613 -22.74 -6.57 22.07
C LEU A 613 -21.92 -5.83 23.13
N ASN A 614 -20.92 -6.50 23.71
CA ASN A 614 -20.08 -5.90 24.76
C ASN A 614 -19.09 -4.88 24.20
N ALA A 615 -18.67 -5.05 22.94
CA ALA A 615 -17.79 -4.11 22.25
C ALA A 615 -18.51 -2.84 21.74
N ASN A 616 -19.86 -2.86 21.67
CA ASN A 616 -20.60 -1.99 20.75
C ASN A 616 -20.01 -2.07 19.34
N GLY A 617 -19.75 -3.30 18.88
CA GLY A 617 -19.00 -3.56 17.67
C GLY A 617 -19.68 -3.04 16.41
N GLU A 618 -18.96 -2.24 15.65
CA GLU A 618 -19.43 -1.63 14.41
C GLU A 618 -19.42 -2.67 13.28
N PRO A 619 -20.48 -2.76 12.47
CA PRO A 619 -20.59 -3.75 11.40
C PRO A 619 -19.56 -3.50 10.29
N LEU A 620 -18.96 -4.57 9.77
CA LEU A 620 -18.01 -4.51 8.66
C LEU A 620 -18.65 -5.06 7.38
N GLU A 621 -18.94 -4.17 6.43
CA GLU A 621 -19.51 -4.49 5.11
C GLU A 621 -18.42 -4.91 4.10
N GLY A 622 -18.76 -5.81 3.17
CA GLY A 622 -17.89 -6.20 2.05
C GLY A 622 -16.73 -7.12 2.43
N VAL A 623 -16.67 -7.62 3.66
CA VAL A 623 -15.63 -8.54 4.11
C VAL A 623 -15.86 -9.91 3.49
N THR A 624 -14.82 -10.47 2.88
CA THR A 624 -14.86 -11.80 2.28
C THR A 624 -14.80 -12.88 3.36
N VAL A 625 -15.76 -13.81 3.29
CA VAL A 625 -15.87 -14.97 4.17
C VAL A 625 -15.90 -16.23 3.32
N GLU A 626 -15.09 -17.22 3.71
CA GLU A 626 -14.88 -18.47 2.97
C GLU A 626 -15.33 -19.66 3.82
N LEU A 627 -15.95 -20.64 3.16
CA LEU A 627 -16.39 -21.88 3.78
C LEU A 627 -15.62 -23.07 3.21
N TYR A 628 -14.99 -23.83 4.11
CA TYR A 628 -14.19 -24.99 3.77
C TYR A 628 -14.81 -26.28 4.29
N ASN A 629 -14.67 -27.37 3.54
CA ASN A 629 -15.03 -28.71 4.01
C ASN A 629 -13.98 -29.28 4.99
N SER A 630 -14.29 -30.44 5.57
CA SER A 630 -13.37 -31.16 6.47
C SER A 630 -12.01 -31.58 5.88
N PHE A 631 -11.85 -31.53 4.55
CA PHE A 631 -10.58 -31.80 3.87
C PHE A 631 -9.76 -30.53 3.62
N GLY A 632 -10.29 -29.35 3.97
CA GLY A 632 -9.64 -28.06 3.72
C GLY A 632 -9.82 -27.52 2.30
N ASN A 633 -10.77 -28.06 1.52
CA ASN A 633 -11.11 -27.50 0.20
C ASN A 633 -12.21 -26.45 0.37
N ILE A 634 -12.07 -25.33 -0.33
CA ILE A 634 -13.10 -24.30 -0.40
C ILE A 634 -14.36 -24.85 -1.09
N ILE A 635 -15.52 -24.50 -0.54
CA ILE A 635 -16.83 -24.90 -1.07
C ILE A 635 -17.56 -23.67 -1.60
N ARG A 636 -17.51 -22.57 -0.84
CA ARG A 636 -18.25 -21.35 -1.14
C ARG A 636 -17.54 -20.14 -0.53
N THR A 637 -17.70 -18.99 -1.19
CA THR A 637 -17.28 -17.68 -0.72
C THR A 637 -18.50 -16.76 -0.72
N THR A 638 -18.57 -15.83 0.22
CA THR A 638 -19.57 -14.76 0.28
C THR A 638 -18.92 -13.50 0.84
N THR A 639 -19.60 -12.36 0.75
CA THR A 639 -19.23 -11.14 1.46
C THR A 639 -20.24 -10.83 2.57
N THR A 640 -19.84 -9.99 3.53
CA THR A 640 -20.75 -9.43 4.54
C THR A 640 -21.58 -8.29 3.96
N ASP A 641 -22.83 -8.18 4.43
CA ASP A 641 -23.73 -7.07 4.08
C ASP A 641 -23.46 -5.80 4.92
N ALA A 642 -24.27 -4.75 4.72
CA ALA A 642 -24.19 -3.49 5.45
C ALA A 642 -24.36 -3.61 6.98
N ASN A 643 -24.91 -4.72 7.48
CA ASN A 643 -25.02 -5.03 8.91
C ASN A 643 -23.86 -5.89 9.42
N GLY A 644 -22.87 -6.18 8.57
CA GLY A 644 -21.74 -7.06 8.84
C GLY A 644 -22.11 -8.55 8.80
N GLN A 645 -23.30 -8.92 8.33
CA GLN A 645 -23.78 -10.30 8.35
C GLN A 645 -23.34 -11.05 7.10
N TYR A 646 -22.90 -12.30 7.26
CA TYR A 646 -22.68 -13.23 6.15
C TYR A 646 -23.54 -14.49 6.29
N ILE A 647 -23.86 -15.14 5.17
CA ILE A 647 -24.75 -16.32 5.14
C ILE A 647 -24.22 -17.37 4.15
N PHE A 648 -24.17 -18.63 4.59
CA PHE A 648 -24.03 -19.81 3.75
C PHE A 648 -25.26 -20.71 3.89
N GLY A 649 -26.02 -20.93 2.82
CA GLY A 649 -27.20 -21.80 2.81
C GLY A 649 -27.02 -23.08 2.02
N GLY A 650 -27.97 -24.01 2.17
CA GLY A 650 -27.97 -25.27 1.41
C GLY A 650 -26.91 -26.28 1.87
N MET A 651 -26.43 -26.14 3.11
CA MET A 651 -25.28 -26.90 3.59
C MET A 651 -25.66 -28.34 3.99
N ALA A 652 -24.87 -29.31 3.56
CA ALA A 652 -24.99 -30.68 4.06
C ALA A 652 -24.62 -30.79 5.54
N ASP A 653 -25.11 -31.83 6.20
CA ASP A 653 -24.66 -32.16 7.55
C ASP A 653 -23.18 -32.58 7.52
N GLY A 654 -22.37 -32.02 8.43
CA GLY A 654 -20.93 -32.22 8.42
C GLY A 654 -20.14 -31.21 9.22
N SER A 655 -18.81 -31.32 9.14
CA SER A 655 -17.87 -30.39 9.77
C SER A 655 -17.25 -29.47 8.72
N TYR A 656 -17.25 -28.18 9.04
CA TYR A 656 -16.82 -27.09 8.18
C TYR A 656 -15.89 -26.15 8.95
N SER A 657 -15.10 -25.38 8.21
CA SER A 657 -14.38 -24.22 8.75
C SER A 657 -14.85 -22.96 8.02
N VAL A 658 -15.22 -21.95 8.78
CA VAL A 658 -15.51 -20.60 8.30
C VAL A 658 -14.25 -19.77 8.52
N ARG A 659 -13.83 -19.05 7.50
CA ARG A 659 -12.67 -18.17 7.54
C ARG A 659 -13.06 -16.76 7.12
N VAL A 660 -12.60 -15.76 7.86
CA VAL A 660 -12.62 -14.36 7.42
C VAL A 660 -11.29 -14.05 6.75
N VAL A 661 -11.32 -13.48 5.54
CA VAL A 661 -10.13 -13.11 4.78
C VAL A 661 -9.65 -11.73 5.21
N ASN A 662 -8.55 -11.68 5.96
CA ASN A 662 -8.15 -10.46 6.68
C ASN A 662 -7.83 -9.27 5.76
N GLU A 663 -7.30 -9.51 4.56
CA GLU A 663 -7.01 -8.47 3.56
C GLU A 663 -8.27 -7.72 3.05
N THR A 664 -9.46 -8.25 3.33
CA THR A 664 -10.75 -7.62 2.99
C THR A 664 -11.43 -6.95 4.18
N VAL A 665 -10.79 -6.97 5.36
CA VAL A 665 -11.28 -6.33 6.58
C VAL A 665 -10.80 -4.87 6.60
N ASN A 666 -11.68 -3.95 6.21
CA ASN A 666 -11.40 -2.51 6.23
C ASN A 666 -11.99 -1.85 7.48
N SER A 667 -11.26 -0.97 8.15
CA SER A 667 -11.78 -0.24 9.31
C SER A 667 -12.99 0.64 8.93
N THR A 668 -13.94 0.76 9.85
CA THR A 668 -15.10 1.67 9.81
C THR A 668 -14.72 3.12 10.17
N ARG A 669 -13.52 3.35 10.71
CA ARG A 669 -12.97 4.70 10.94
C ARG A 669 -12.85 5.47 9.61
N ILE A 670 -12.94 6.79 9.67
CA ILE A 670 -12.77 7.67 8.50
C ILE A 670 -11.45 7.34 7.79
N GLY A 671 -11.47 7.09 6.48
CA GLY A 671 -10.29 6.71 5.69
C GLY A 671 -10.09 5.20 5.53
N GLY A 672 -10.75 4.37 6.36
CA GLY A 672 -10.58 2.92 6.36
C GLY A 672 -11.01 2.23 5.07
N SER A 673 -12.13 2.63 4.46
CA SER A 673 -12.60 2.07 3.17
C SER A 673 -11.63 2.29 1.99
N SER A 674 -10.73 3.28 2.11
CA SER A 674 -9.71 3.57 1.10
C SER A 674 -8.31 3.06 1.48
N CYS A 675 -8.11 2.55 2.69
CA CYS A 675 -6.79 2.16 3.18
C CYS A 675 -6.49 0.68 2.86
N THR A 676 -6.03 0.41 1.64
CA THR A 676 -5.68 -0.96 1.20
C THR A 676 -4.45 -1.55 1.88
N THR A 677 -3.71 -0.74 2.65
CA THR A 677 -2.53 -1.16 3.42
C THR A 677 -2.79 -1.19 4.93
N CYS A 678 -4.03 -0.92 5.37
CA CYS A 678 -4.41 -1.04 6.78
C CYS A 678 -4.87 -2.46 7.07
N TYR A 679 -4.31 -3.08 8.10
CA TYR A 679 -4.71 -4.43 8.52
C TYR A 679 -5.18 -4.43 9.96
N GLY A 680 -6.34 -5.06 10.17
CA GLY A 680 -6.88 -5.35 11.48
C GLY A 680 -6.29 -6.62 12.08
N VAL A 681 -6.41 -6.75 13.39
CA VAL A 681 -6.09 -7.96 14.16
C VAL A 681 -7.38 -8.56 14.68
N GLN A 682 -7.61 -9.86 14.48
CA GLN A 682 -8.74 -10.55 15.08
C GLN A 682 -8.61 -10.49 16.61
N THR A 683 -9.62 -9.94 17.29
CA THR A 683 -9.71 -9.90 18.75
C THR A 683 -10.73 -10.90 19.28
N PHE A 684 -11.75 -11.27 18.50
CA PHE A 684 -12.83 -12.15 18.94
C PHE A 684 -13.23 -13.12 17.84
N ARG A 685 -13.66 -14.32 18.23
CA ARG A 685 -14.38 -15.24 17.34
C ARG A 685 -15.35 -16.12 18.10
N SER A 686 -16.22 -16.83 17.40
CA SER A 686 -17.04 -17.89 17.99
C SER A 686 -17.15 -19.10 17.07
N PHE A 687 -17.37 -20.28 17.65
CA PHE A 687 -17.42 -21.55 16.91
C PHE A 687 -18.57 -22.43 17.41
N HIS A 688 -18.98 -23.43 16.61
CA HIS A 688 -20.02 -24.39 17.01
C HIS A 688 -19.39 -25.74 17.37
N ASN A 689 -19.64 -26.23 18.58
CA ASN A 689 -19.06 -27.48 19.08
C ASN A 689 -19.94 -28.73 18.87
N GLY A 690 -21.04 -28.60 18.10
CA GLY A 690 -22.04 -29.65 17.87
C GLY A 690 -23.23 -29.60 18.84
N THR A 691 -23.15 -28.85 19.94
CA THR A 691 -24.24 -28.67 20.91
C THR A 691 -24.67 -27.21 21.10
N GLY A 692 -23.82 -26.26 20.73
CA GLY A 692 -24.11 -24.83 20.77
C GLY A 692 -22.92 -23.97 20.36
N ILE A 693 -23.15 -22.65 20.32
CA ILE A 693 -22.14 -21.63 20.07
C ILE A 693 -21.25 -21.46 21.31
N VAL A 694 -19.95 -21.35 21.08
CA VAL A 694 -18.94 -21.04 22.07
C VAL A 694 -18.19 -19.80 21.62
N GLU A 695 -18.24 -18.75 22.43
CA GLU A 695 -17.45 -17.52 22.24
C GLU A 695 -15.99 -17.74 22.67
N VAL A 696 -15.06 -17.13 21.95
CA VAL A 696 -13.62 -17.18 22.20
C VAL A 696 -13.05 -15.77 22.15
N GLY A 697 -12.64 -15.26 23.32
CA GLY A 697 -11.96 -13.97 23.43
C GLY A 697 -10.46 -14.11 23.67
N GLU A 698 -9.97 -15.33 23.83
CA GLU A 698 -8.58 -15.64 24.16
C GLU A 698 -7.67 -15.69 22.93
N ASP A 699 -8.22 -15.93 21.74
CA ASP A 699 -7.48 -16.04 20.48
C ASP A 699 -7.22 -14.68 19.81
N VAL A 700 -6.73 -13.69 20.58
CA VAL A 700 -6.37 -12.38 20.03
C VAL A 700 -5.09 -12.50 19.22
N GLY A 701 -5.14 -12.09 17.96
CA GLY A 701 -4.10 -12.36 16.96
C GLY A 701 -4.41 -13.55 16.05
N GLY A 702 -5.55 -14.23 16.27
CA GLY A 702 -5.92 -15.40 15.49
C GLY A 702 -5.25 -16.69 15.96
N ALA A 703 -5.23 -17.70 15.08
CA ALA A 703 -4.72 -19.03 15.37
C ALA A 703 -3.23 -19.05 15.78
N ASN A 704 -2.43 -18.17 15.19
CA ASN A 704 -1.03 -17.96 15.55
C ASN A 704 -0.66 -16.46 15.43
N PRO A 705 -0.64 -15.71 16.55
CA PRO A 705 -0.42 -14.27 16.52
C PRO A 705 0.90 -13.81 15.88
N ALA A 706 1.91 -14.69 15.79
CA ALA A 706 3.20 -14.39 15.16
C ALA A 706 3.19 -14.53 13.62
N GLN A 707 2.08 -14.93 13.01
CA GLN A 707 1.94 -15.13 11.57
C GLN A 707 0.92 -14.16 10.99
N GLU A 708 1.12 -13.83 9.71
CA GLU A 708 0.13 -13.08 8.94
C GLU A 708 -0.94 -14.01 8.38
N ASP A 709 -2.12 -13.45 8.08
CA ASP A 709 -3.14 -14.17 7.34
C ASP A 709 -2.68 -14.48 5.91
N VAL A 710 -3.09 -15.64 5.41
CA VAL A 710 -2.78 -16.05 4.03
C VAL A 710 -3.71 -15.34 3.03
N PRO A 711 -3.43 -15.32 1.72
CA PRO A 711 -4.37 -14.81 0.74
C PRO A 711 -5.71 -15.57 0.73
N ALA A 712 -6.73 -15.01 0.07
CA ALA A 712 -7.97 -15.72 -0.23
C ALA A 712 -7.71 -17.12 -0.87
N GLY A 713 -8.55 -18.09 -0.53
CA GLY A 713 -8.53 -19.46 -1.07
C GLY A 713 -7.65 -20.48 -0.34
N SER A 714 -6.95 -20.09 0.74
CA SER A 714 -6.14 -21.01 1.55
C SER A 714 -6.59 -21.07 3.01
N LEU A 715 -6.88 -22.28 3.50
CA LEU A 715 -7.15 -22.51 4.94
C LEU A 715 -5.87 -22.73 5.76
N ILE A 716 -4.83 -23.31 5.15
CA ILE A 716 -3.56 -23.57 5.85
C ILE A 716 -2.83 -22.26 6.06
N GLY A 717 -2.59 -21.90 7.32
CA GLY A 717 -1.96 -20.64 7.70
C GLY A 717 -2.95 -19.49 7.91
N ALA A 718 -4.25 -19.72 7.75
CA ALA A 718 -5.25 -18.69 8.03
C ALA A 718 -5.34 -18.37 9.52
N GLN A 719 -5.46 -17.08 9.85
CA GLN A 719 -5.50 -16.61 11.24
C GLN A 719 -6.92 -16.52 11.81
N SER A 720 -7.89 -16.12 10.98
CA SER A 720 -9.27 -15.88 11.41
C SER A 720 -10.19 -17.01 11.01
N VAL A 721 -10.18 -18.11 11.79
CA VAL A 721 -10.89 -19.35 11.46
C VAL A 721 -11.75 -19.84 12.63
N SER A 722 -12.97 -20.27 12.32
CA SER A 722 -13.87 -20.93 13.27
C SER A 722 -14.46 -22.22 12.70
N THR A 723 -14.54 -23.25 13.53
CA THR A 723 -15.11 -24.54 13.16
C THR A 723 -16.63 -24.56 13.36
N VAL A 724 -17.34 -25.21 12.44
CA VAL A 724 -18.80 -25.35 12.46
C VAL A 724 -19.18 -26.81 12.26
N ILE A 725 -20.07 -27.35 13.10
CA ILE A 725 -20.57 -28.73 12.99
C ILE A 725 -22.09 -28.69 12.81
N LEU A 726 -22.55 -29.00 11.59
CA LEU A 726 -23.97 -29.05 11.20
C LEU A 726 -24.57 -30.43 11.45
N ALA A 727 -25.77 -30.46 12.05
CA ALA A 727 -26.53 -31.68 12.33
C ALA A 727 -28.05 -31.41 12.22
N SER A 728 -28.54 -31.32 10.98
CA SER A 728 -29.94 -31.10 10.61
C SER A 728 -30.57 -29.87 11.30
N ASN A 729 -29.75 -28.86 11.61
CA ASN A 729 -30.14 -27.58 12.19
C ASN A 729 -29.19 -26.50 11.64
N GLY A 730 -29.75 -25.35 11.26
CA GLY A 730 -28.94 -24.16 10.94
C GLY A 730 -28.21 -23.62 12.17
N ILE A 731 -27.09 -22.94 11.94
CA ILE A 731 -26.21 -22.35 12.95
C ILE A 731 -26.15 -20.85 12.73
N VAL A 732 -26.47 -20.10 13.78
CA VAL A 732 -26.45 -18.64 13.83
C VAL A 732 -25.47 -18.21 14.91
N GLY A 733 -24.66 -17.18 14.64
CA GLY A 733 -23.74 -16.57 15.60
C GLY A 733 -22.31 -17.13 15.51
N ILE A 734 -21.79 -17.33 14.30
CA ILE A 734 -20.36 -17.56 14.06
C ILE A 734 -19.70 -16.20 13.77
N ASP A 735 -19.51 -15.42 14.83
CA ASP A 735 -19.05 -14.04 14.75
C ASP A 735 -17.51 -13.92 14.80
N PHE A 736 -16.97 -12.83 14.24
CA PHE A 736 -15.56 -12.44 14.25
C PHE A 736 -15.42 -10.93 14.54
N GLY A 737 -14.52 -10.57 15.46
CA GLY A 737 -14.24 -9.19 15.85
C GLY A 737 -12.79 -8.79 15.55
N PHE A 738 -12.58 -7.54 15.11
CA PHE A 738 -11.27 -7.01 14.73
C PHE A 738 -10.95 -5.66 15.39
N ASN A 739 -9.66 -5.34 15.56
CA ASN A 739 -9.19 -4.04 16.03
C ASN A 739 -7.92 -3.62 15.27
N PHE A 740 -7.74 -2.32 15.03
CA PHE A 740 -6.63 -1.76 14.23
C PHE A 740 -5.51 -1.12 15.07
N ASN A 741 -5.64 -1.11 16.40
CA ASN A 741 -4.66 -0.58 17.35
C ASN A 741 -3.77 -1.67 17.99
N THR A 742 -4.16 -2.92 17.82
CA THR A 742 -3.62 -4.08 18.52
C THR A 742 -2.33 -4.58 17.88
N ILE A 743 -1.30 -4.79 18.71
CA ILE A 743 0.02 -5.32 18.34
C ILE A 743 0.21 -6.65 19.06
N VAL A 744 0.41 -7.74 18.34
CA VAL A 744 0.46 -9.11 18.88
C VAL A 744 1.74 -9.87 18.56
N ASN A 745 2.65 -9.27 17.79
CA ASN A 745 3.91 -9.90 17.45
C ASN A 745 5.05 -8.88 17.33
N THR A 746 6.26 -9.41 17.28
CA THR A 746 7.50 -8.64 17.09
C THR A 746 7.94 -8.55 15.64
N ASN A 747 7.06 -8.88 14.68
CA ASN A 747 7.41 -8.85 13.27
C ASN A 747 7.77 -7.43 12.83
N GLU A 748 8.67 -7.35 11.85
CA GLU A 748 9.14 -6.08 11.29
C GLU A 748 8.02 -5.28 10.61
N SER A 749 7.06 -5.98 9.99
CA SER A 749 5.91 -5.42 9.28
C SER A 749 4.74 -6.41 9.28
N GLY A 750 3.62 -5.99 8.69
CA GLY A 750 2.46 -6.85 8.46
C GLY A 750 1.51 -6.95 9.67
N GLN A 751 0.48 -7.76 9.54
CA GLN A 751 -0.60 -7.87 10.54
C GLN A 751 -0.06 -8.04 11.97
N GLY A 752 -0.57 -7.23 12.90
CA GLY A 752 -0.23 -7.32 14.32
C GLY A 752 1.16 -6.82 14.71
N SER A 753 1.92 -6.22 13.78
CA SER A 753 3.21 -5.58 14.05
C SER A 753 3.07 -4.14 14.54
N TYR A 754 4.10 -3.62 15.21
CA TYR A 754 4.18 -2.20 15.59
C TYR A 754 4.15 -1.27 14.38
N GLU A 755 4.82 -1.65 13.29
CA GLU A 755 4.80 -0.88 12.05
C GLU A 755 3.39 -0.78 11.46
N GLN A 756 2.62 -1.86 11.52
CA GLN A 756 1.24 -1.86 11.06
C GLN A 756 0.35 -0.93 11.90
N PHE A 757 0.59 -0.83 13.21
CA PHE A 757 -0.08 0.16 14.05
C PHE A 757 0.22 1.60 13.57
N ILE A 758 1.47 1.91 13.22
CA ILE A 758 1.82 3.24 12.68
C ILE A 758 1.13 3.51 11.33
N ILE A 759 1.10 2.51 10.44
CA ILE A 759 0.38 2.61 9.16
C ILE A 759 -1.12 2.85 9.39
N ASN A 760 -1.74 2.09 10.30
CA ASN A 760 -3.14 2.24 10.65
C ASN A 760 -3.42 3.64 11.22
N SER A 761 -2.63 4.08 12.21
CA SER A 761 -2.81 5.39 12.84
C SER A 761 -2.66 6.54 11.85
N ASN A 762 -1.71 6.45 10.92
CA ASN A 762 -1.50 7.48 9.89
C ASN A 762 -2.65 7.63 8.89
N ASN A 763 -3.48 6.60 8.71
CA ASN A 763 -4.49 6.55 7.64
C ASN A 763 -5.94 6.51 8.16
N LEU A 764 -6.15 6.24 9.45
CA LEU A 764 -7.48 6.09 10.05
C LEU A 764 -7.82 7.27 10.96
N GLY A 765 -8.95 7.93 10.71
CA GLY A 765 -9.40 9.08 11.49
C GLY A 765 -9.81 8.73 12.93
N GLN A 766 -9.73 9.72 13.83
CA GLN A 766 -9.83 9.53 15.29
C GLN A 766 -11.18 9.96 15.90
N ILE A 767 -12.11 10.50 15.09
CA ILE A 767 -13.35 11.12 15.60
C ILE A 767 -14.23 10.14 16.40
N SER A 768 -14.23 8.86 16.03
CA SER A 768 -15.02 7.81 16.68
C SER A 768 -14.21 6.96 17.66
N LEU A 769 -12.93 7.26 17.86
CA LEU A 769 -12.03 6.46 18.68
C LEU A 769 -12.14 6.87 20.15
N ASP A 770 -12.54 5.95 21.02
CA ASP A 770 -12.63 6.15 22.47
C ASP A 770 -12.25 4.83 23.18
N ILE A 771 -10.94 4.53 23.19
CA ILE A 771 -10.41 3.29 23.76
C ILE A 771 -10.84 3.19 25.24
N GLU A 772 -11.49 2.08 25.60
CA GLU A 772 -11.98 1.92 26.96
C GLU A 772 -10.85 1.88 28.00
N PRO A 773 -11.09 2.37 29.24
CA PRO A 773 -10.09 2.36 30.29
C PRO A 773 -9.76 0.94 30.76
N ASN A 774 -8.51 0.72 31.16
CA ASN A 774 -8.07 -0.48 31.86
C ASN A 774 -7.31 -0.15 33.16
N SER A 775 -6.71 -1.15 33.79
CA SER A 775 -6.06 -0.98 35.10
C SER A 775 -4.81 -0.08 35.10
N ILE A 776 -4.23 0.20 33.92
CA ILE A 776 -2.98 0.94 33.77
C ILE A 776 -3.19 2.31 33.11
N PHE A 777 -4.14 2.43 32.19
CA PHE A 777 -4.37 3.68 31.47
C PHE A 777 -5.84 3.89 31.10
N ASP A 778 -6.19 5.16 30.89
CA ASP A 778 -7.50 5.70 30.52
C ASP A 778 -7.24 6.78 29.46
N PRO A 779 -7.20 6.41 28.16
CA PRO A 779 -6.96 7.35 27.08
C PRO A 779 -8.11 8.35 26.96
N GLN A 780 -7.82 9.55 26.50
CA GLN A 780 -8.87 10.49 26.12
C GLN A 780 -9.48 10.08 24.78
N ALA A 781 -10.77 10.37 24.59
CA ALA A 781 -11.42 10.22 23.29
C ALA A 781 -10.60 10.93 22.20
N GLY A 782 -10.31 10.21 21.12
CA GLY A 782 -9.47 10.63 20.00
C GLY A 782 -7.98 10.31 20.13
N GLU A 783 -7.50 9.77 21.26
CA GLU A 783 -6.11 9.31 21.39
C GLU A 783 -5.92 7.94 20.72
N ASP A 784 -4.99 7.86 19.76
CA ASP A 784 -4.69 6.65 18.99
C ASP A 784 -3.52 5.89 19.63
N VAL A 785 -3.86 4.98 20.56
CA VAL A 785 -2.90 4.32 21.45
C VAL A 785 -2.48 2.95 20.90
N SER A 786 -1.18 2.66 20.91
CA SER A 786 -0.64 1.33 20.62
C SER A 786 -1.05 0.34 21.71
N ILE A 787 -1.73 -0.76 21.36
CA ILE A 787 -2.15 -1.78 22.33
C ILE A 787 -1.24 -3.01 22.17
N PHE A 788 -0.11 -3.01 22.87
CA PHE A 788 0.80 -4.15 22.89
C PHE A 788 0.20 -5.31 23.71
N MET A 789 0.06 -6.47 23.07
CA MET A 789 -0.40 -7.73 23.63
C MET A 789 0.37 -8.91 23.05
N ILE A 790 1.69 -8.78 23.01
CA ILE A 790 2.58 -9.78 22.45
C ILE A 790 2.64 -10.97 23.43
N PRO A 791 2.44 -12.22 22.98
CA PRO A 791 2.37 -13.37 23.88
C PRO A 791 3.70 -13.71 24.57
N THR A 792 3.68 -13.83 25.90
CA THR A 792 4.83 -14.34 26.68
C THR A 792 4.86 -15.87 26.74
N SER A 793 5.93 -16.46 27.30
CA SER A 793 5.96 -17.90 27.64
C SER A 793 4.89 -18.37 28.65
N GLY A 794 4.27 -17.43 29.38
CA GLY A 794 3.19 -17.67 30.34
C GLY A 794 1.94 -16.86 30.02
N ASP A 795 1.67 -16.64 28.73
CA ASP A 795 0.56 -15.82 28.21
C ASP A 795 -0.77 -16.08 28.94
N LEU A 796 -1.41 -15.02 29.43
CA LEU A 796 -2.64 -15.14 30.22
C LEU A 796 -3.84 -15.64 29.40
N LEU A 797 -3.79 -15.49 28.07
CA LEU A 797 -4.82 -15.99 27.15
C LEU A 797 -4.45 -17.37 26.57
N GLY A 798 -3.31 -17.95 26.97
CA GLY A 798 -2.89 -19.28 26.53
C GLY A 798 -2.41 -19.36 25.07
N ARG A 799 -2.06 -18.21 24.47
CA ARG A 799 -1.55 -18.14 23.09
C ARG A 799 -0.10 -18.63 23.01
N THR A 800 0.34 -18.98 21.80
CA THR A 800 1.74 -19.36 21.56
C THR A 800 2.64 -18.17 21.77
N ALA A 801 3.69 -18.34 22.60
CA ALA A 801 4.67 -17.30 22.89
C ALA A 801 5.32 -16.76 21.61
N ASP A 802 5.53 -15.45 21.56
CA ASP A 802 6.27 -14.81 20.47
C ASP A 802 7.73 -15.30 20.47
N PRO A 803 8.31 -15.65 19.31
CA PRO A 803 9.68 -16.16 19.22
C PRO A 803 10.76 -15.23 19.79
N ASN A 804 10.51 -13.92 19.81
CA ASN A 804 11.45 -12.91 20.26
C ASN A 804 11.16 -12.44 21.71
N TYR A 805 10.32 -13.16 22.46
CA TYR A 805 10.24 -12.99 23.90
C TYR A 805 11.45 -13.63 24.59
N THR A 806 12.33 -12.81 25.16
CA THR A 806 13.51 -13.31 25.87
C THR A 806 13.86 -12.43 27.06
N ASN A 807 14.30 -13.05 28.16
CA ASN A 807 14.72 -12.34 29.37
C ASN A 807 13.73 -11.29 29.91
N GLY A 808 12.41 -11.50 29.73
CA GLY A 808 11.37 -10.62 30.25
C GLY A 808 10.93 -9.50 29.33
N TYR A 809 11.47 -9.38 28.11
CA TYR A 809 11.07 -8.33 27.18
C TYR A 809 10.88 -8.88 25.75
N PHE A 810 10.28 -8.06 24.89
CA PHE A 810 10.01 -8.33 23.48
C PHE A 810 10.91 -7.49 22.58
N ASP A 811 11.56 -8.15 21.62
CA ASP A 811 12.50 -7.50 20.69
C ASP A 811 11.88 -7.23 19.32
N ILE A 812 11.54 -5.98 19.03
CA ILE A 812 11.09 -5.53 17.71
C ILE A 812 12.28 -5.02 16.92
N PHE A 813 12.69 -5.78 15.90
CA PHE A 813 13.86 -5.47 15.09
C PHE A 813 13.49 -5.05 13.67
N TYR A 814 13.92 -3.85 13.28
CA TYR A 814 13.91 -3.40 11.89
C TYR A 814 15.23 -3.75 11.21
N ASN A 815 15.14 -4.48 10.12
CA ASN A 815 16.24 -4.75 9.21
C ASN A 815 16.71 -3.46 8.51
N ASN A 816 17.92 -3.50 7.94
CA ASN A 816 18.53 -2.30 7.34
C ASN A 816 17.89 -1.87 6.02
N THR A 817 17.28 -2.80 5.29
CA THR A 817 16.61 -2.53 4.01
C THR A 817 15.22 -1.94 4.19
N TYR A 818 14.58 -2.19 5.32
CA TYR A 818 13.27 -1.65 5.67
C TYR A 818 13.39 -0.22 6.15
N THR A 819 12.46 0.63 5.74
CA THR A 819 12.39 2.02 6.21
C THR A 819 11.12 2.20 7.01
N PRO A 820 11.19 2.26 8.36
CA PRO A 820 10.02 2.43 9.21
C PRO A 820 9.20 3.66 8.80
N SER A 821 7.88 3.59 8.94
CA SER A 821 7.00 4.72 8.67
C SER A 821 7.28 5.88 9.64
N GLN A 822 6.96 7.08 9.20
CA GLN A 822 6.98 8.26 10.06
C GLN A 822 5.57 8.44 10.65
N ILE A 823 5.49 8.81 11.93
CA ILE A 823 4.22 9.21 12.55
C ILE A 823 3.82 10.57 11.99
N THR A 824 2.71 10.60 11.24
CA THR A 824 2.18 11.78 10.54
C THR A 824 0.77 12.17 10.97
N ASP A 825 0.04 11.29 11.65
CA ASP A 825 -1.23 11.67 12.27
C ASP A 825 -1.03 12.25 13.68
N ASN A 826 -1.92 13.14 14.10
CA ASN A 826 -1.85 13.78 15.43
C ASN A 826 -2.32 12.79 16.51
N ASN A 827 -2.10 13.07 17.80
CA ASN A 827 -2.62 12.24 18.91
C ASN A 827 -2.21 10.75 18.91
N THR A 828 -1.21 10.33 18.11
CA THR A 828 -0.68 8.97 18.17
C THR A 828 0.16 8.79 19.43
N ILE A 829 -0.12 7.73 20.19
CA ILE A 829 0.53 7.40 21.44
C ILE A 829 1.18 6.01 21.33
N VAL A 830 2.51 5.97 21.37
CA VAL A 830 3.27 4.74 21.50
C VAL A 830 3.55 4.49 22.99
N ASP A 831 2.87 3.50 23.55
CA ASP A 831 2.84 3.25 24.99
C ASP A 831 3.17 1.79 25.33
N GLY A 832 4.41 1.55 25.74
CA GLY A 832 4.87 0.23 26.17
C GLY A 832 4.20 -0.28 27.46
N ARG A 833 3.51 0.59 28.23
CA ARG A 833 2.78 0.17 29.45
C ARG A 833 1.57 -0.69 29.13
N THR A 834 1.07 -0.64 27.89
CA THR A 834 -0.01 -1.51 27.42
C THR A 834 0.40 -2.99 27.45
N GLN A 835 1.67 -3.30 27.13
CA GLN A 835 2.23 -4.64 27.30
C GLN A 835 2.26 -5.03 28.79
N THR A 836 2.72 -4.14 29.66
CA THR A 836 2.76 -4.37 31.11
C THR A 836 1.37 -4.59 31.70
N ALA A 837 0.34 -3.94 31.15
CA ALA A 837 -1.06 -4.14 31.55
C ALA A 837 -1.54 -5.56 31.24
N TYR A 838 -1.00 -6.13 30.17
CA TYR A 838 -1.35 -7.43 29.66
C TYR A 838 -0.54 -8.57 30.30
N SER A 839 0.80 -8.51 30.24
CA SER A 839 1.69 -9.56 30.77
C SER A 839 2.05 -9.43 32.24
N GLY A 840 1.73 -8.30 32.87
CA GLY A 840 2.38 -7.88 34.11
C GLY A 840 3.79 -7.37 33.85
N ASP A 841 4.50 -6.93 34.90
CA ASP A 841 5.91 -6.50 34.79
C ASP A 841 6.84 -7.72 34.78
N THR A 842 7.18 -8.20 33.57
CA THR A 842 8.07 -9.35 33.37
C THR A 842 9.54 -8.97 33.23
N ASN A 843 9.85 -7.69 33.01
CA ASN A 843 11.21 -7.14 33.00
C ASN A 843 11.50 -6.27 34.23
N VAL A 844 11.44 -6.89 35.41
CA VAL A 844 11.58 -6.15 36.68
C VAL A 844 12.97 -5.51 36.83
N GLY A 845 12.99 -4.25 37.27
CA GLY A 845 14.22 -3.57 37.66
C GLY A 845 14.29 -2.13 37.21
N THR A 846 15.42 -1.49 37.52
CA THR A 846 15.69 -0.10 37.17
C THR A 846 17.13 0.04 36.69
N VAL A 847 17.39 1.02 35.83
CA VAL A 847 18.73 1.43 35.39
C VAL A 847 19.02 2.88 35.78
N GLY A 848 20.27 3.29 35.62
CA GLY A 848 20.70 4.66 35.86
C GLY A 848 20.73 5.02 37.35
N ALA A 849 20.68 6.32 37.62
CA ALA A 849 20.88 6.91 38.93
C ALA A 849 19.57 7.37 39.58
N GLY A 850 18.46 6.67 39.30
CA GLY A 850 17.17 6.96 39.94
C GLY A 850 17.28 7.00 41.46
N GLY A 851 16.61 7.97 42.09
CA GLY A 851 16.76 8.25 43.51
C GLY A 851 17.94 9.18 43.89
N THR A 852 18.81 9.55 42.95
CA THR A 852 19.89 10.53 43.18
C THR A 852 19.33 11.95 43.26
N THR A 853 19.91 12.79 44.11
CA THR A 853 19.54 14.20 44.22
C THR A 853 20.30 15.05 43.19
N VAL A 854 19.60 15.95 42.51
CA VAL A 854 20.16 16.90 41.53
C VAL A 854 19.89 18.36 41.92
N GLY A 855 20.78 19.24 41.46
CA GLY A 855 20.69 20.68 41.74
C GLY A 855 20.91 21.03 43.21
N VAL A 856 21.03 22.32 43.51
CA VAL A 856 21.22 22.82 44.88
C VAL A 856 19.98 22.66 45.75
N THR A 857 18.80 22.55 45.11
CA THR A 857 17.52 22.29 45.77
C THR A 857 17.38 20.84 46.24
N GLY A 858 18.20 19.92 45.72
CA GLY A 858 18.23 18.52 46.11
C GLY A 858 17.01 17.71 45.65
N LEU A 859 16.52 17.94 44.43
CA LEU A 859 15.41 17.17 43.87
C LEU A 859 15.84 15.72 43.63
N VAL A 860 15.02 14.75 44.04
CA VAL A 860 15.25 13.32 43.80
C VAL A 860 14.76 12.94 42.40
N LEU A 861 15.64 12.35 41.59
CA LEU A 861 15.30 11.81 40.28
C LEU A 861 14.35 10.61 40.37
N PRO A 862 13.45 10.42 39.39
CA PRO A 862 12.60 9.23 39.30
C PRO A 862 13.44 7.97 39.03
N ASN A 863 12.84 6.80 39.26
CA ASN A 863 13.41 5.54 38.82
C ASN A 863 13.21 5.37 37.30
N TYR A 864 14.23 4.88 36.60
CA TYR A 864 14.15 4.53 35.18
C TYR A 864 13.93 3.03 35.06
N ASN A 865 12.67 2.62 34.95
CA ASN A 865 12.30 1.20 34.93
C ASN A 865 12.76 0.51 33.64
N LEU A 866 13.07 -0.77 33.74
CA LEU A 866 13.37 -1.58 32.56
C LEU A 866 12.07 -1.87 31.78
N PRO A 867 11.97 -1.51 30.48
CA PRO A 867 10.74 -1.63 29.71
C PRO A 867 10.54 -3.05 29.17
N GLU A 868 9.30 -3.44 28.93
CA GLU A 868 8.99 -4.74 28.31
C GLU A 868 9.13 -4.74 26.79
N ILE A 869 9.10 -3.57 26.16
CA ILE A 869 9.23 -3.44 24.71
C ILE A 869 10.57 -2.77 24.40
N GLN A 870 11.36 -3.40 23.52
CA GLN A 870 12.45 -2.72 22.85
C GLN A 870 12.23 -2.68 21.34
N ILE A 871 12.63 -1.56 20.73
CA ILE A 871 12.55 -1.33 19.29
C ILE A 871 13.92 -0.88 18.79
N HIS A 872 14.49 -1.60 17.83
CA HIS A 872 15.81 -1.23 17.32
C HIS A 872 16.03 -1.48 15.84
N ARG A 873 17.10 -0.85 15.33
CA ARG A 873 17.51 -0.93 13.93
C ARG A 873 19.02 -0.92 13.78
N ASN A 874 19.55 -1.75 12.89
CA ASN A 874 21.01 -1.86 12.65
C ASN A 874 21.59 -0.77 11.73
N ALA A 875 20.77 0.09 11.12
CA ALA A 875 21.17 1.24 10.31
C ALA A 875 19.96 2.17 10.09
N GLY A 876 20.02 3.43 10.51
CA GLY A 876 18.92 4.39 10.27
C GLY A 876 18.16 4.82 11.53
N ASN A 877 17.26 5.79 11.39
CA ASN A 877 16.40 6.22 12.51
C ASN A 877 15.37 5.14 12.84
N VAL A 878 15.01 4.99 14.12
CA VAL A 878 14.01 4.02 14.59
C VAL A 878 12.62 4.66 14.56
N ILE A 879 12.35 5.62 15.46
CA ILE A 879 11.06 6.31 15.53
C ILE A 879 11.21 7.71 14.93
N LYS A 880 10.33 8.06 13.98
CA LYS A 880 10.30 9.36 13.32
C LYS A 880 8.95 10.03 13.55
N VAL A 881 8.97 11.31 13.90
CA VAL A 881 7.76 12.09 14.23
C VAL A 881 7.67 13.33 13.33
N ALA A 882 6.47 13.62 12.82
CA ALA A 882 6.16 14.85 12.09
C ALA A 882 4.73 15.36 12.33
N ALA A 883 4.16 15.07 13.51
CA ALA A 883 2.78 15.39 13.87
C ALA A 883 2.67 15.93 15.30
N ASN A 884 1.47 16.36 15.69
CA ASN A 884 1.19 17.03 16.95
C ASN A 884 0.61 16.08 18.00
N ALA A 885 0.73 16.43 19.27
CA ALA A 885 0.23 15.65 20.41
C ALA A 885 0.75 14.21 20.46
N ILE A 886 2.00 13.99 20.04
CA ILE A 886 2.61 12.65 20.04
C ILE A 886 3.14 12.30 21.42
N GLN A 887 2.96 11.05 21.84
CA GLN A 887 3.54 10.55 23.09
C GLN A 887 4.31 9.25 22.85
N ILE A 888 5.55 9.18 23.34
CA ILE A 888 6.40 7.98 23.28
C ILE A 888 6.86 7.65 24.69
N ARG A 889 6.52 6.47 25.21
CA ARG A 889 6.81 6.11 26.60
C ARG A 889 6.99 4.64 26.90
N ASN A 890 7.80 4.38 27.93
CA ASN A 890 8.06 3.05 28.50
C ASN A 890 8.63 2.05 27.48
N LEU A 891 9.55 2.52 26.64
CA LEU A 891 10.23 1.72 25.61
C LEU A 891 11.75 1.78 25.81
N SER A 892 12.44 0.76 25.33
CA SER A 892 13.87 0.84 24.99
C SER A 892 14.01 1.07 23.49
N VAL A 893 14.77 2.08 23.10
CA VAL A 893 14.96 2.42 21.67
C VAL A 893 16.44 2.64 21.39
N PHE A 894 16.97 1.92 20.41
CA PHE A 894 18.35 2.09 19.97
C PHE A 894 18.54 1.81 18.47
N ALA A 895 19.54 2.45 17.87
CA ALA A 895 19.88 2.33 16.46
C ALA A 895 21.38 2.04 16.25
N ASN A 896 21.83 2.05 15.00
CA ASN A 896 23.23 2.13 14.63
C ASN A 896 23.36 3.16 13.49
N ASN A 897 24.22 4.18 13.64
CA ASN A 897 24.47 5.27 12.66
C ASN A 897 23.37 6.35 12.47
N ASN A 898 22.41 6.55 13.38
CA ASN A 898 21.37 7.61 13.29
C ASN A 898 20.69 7.87 14.67
N ALA A 899 19.47 8.41 14.72
CA ALA A 899 18.77 8.68 15.98
C ALA A 899 17.83 7.56 16.44
N ALA A 900 17.75 7.30 17.75
CA ALA A 900 16.70 6.46 18.33
C ALA A 900 15.32 7.12 18.11
N ILE A 901 15.18 8.40 18.46
CA ILE A 901 14.00 9.21 18.15
C ILE A 901 14.40 10.44 17.35
N ARG A 902 13.79 10.62 16.17
CA ARG A 902 13.97 11.80 15.32
C ARG A 902 12.67 12.61 15.23
N ILE A 903 12.74 13.88 15.55
CA ILE A 903 11.60 14.81 15.53
C ILE A 903 11.79 15.76 14.36
N ASN A 904 11.02 15.55 13.28
CA ASN A 904 11.10 16.39 12.08
C ASN A 904 10.25 17.66 12.22
N SER A 905 9.06 17.56 12.84
CA SER A 905 8.14 18.67 13.10
C SER A 905 7.06 18.26 14.11
N GLY A 906 6.18 19.20 14.49
CA GLY A 906 5.06 18.96 15.39
C GLY A 906 5.43 19.09 16.87
N ASP A 907 4.68 18.45 17.76
CA ASP A 907 4.95 18.41 19.20
C ASP A 907 4.93 16.98 19.74
N VAL A 908 5.90 16.67 20.60
CA VAL A 908 6.09 15.32 21.13
C VAL A 908 6.45 15.33 22.62
N VAL A 909 5.89 14.39 23.36
CA VAL A 909 6.31 14.07 24.72
C VAL A 909 7.02 12.72 24.74
N ILE A 910 8.30 12.73 25.10
CA ILE A 910 9.15 11.56 25.24
C ILE A 910 9.39 11.35 26.73
N ARG A 911 8.84 10.28 27.31
CA ARG A 911 8.97 10.06 28.76
C ARG A 911 9.19 8.62 29.17
N GLU A 912 9.93 8.42 30.26
CA GLU A 912 10.14 7.09 30.87
C GLU A 912 10.75 6.06 29.88
N ASN A 913 11.56 6.51 28.92
CA ASN A 913 12.22 5.62 27.95
C ASN A 913 13.69 5.39 28.31
N LEU A 914 14.23 4.28 27.79
CA LEU A 914 15.66 4.00 27.73
C LEU A 914 16.16 4.25 26.29
N LEU A 915 17.03 5.24 26.09
CA LEU A 915 17.52 5.61 24.76
C LEU A 915 19.03 5.37 24.66
N GLY A 916 19.43 4.52 23.72
CA GLY A 916 20.83 4.12 23.50
C GLY A 916 21.28 2.87 24.25
N VAL A 917 20.40 2.26 25.07
CA VAL A 917 20.61 0.97 25.73
C VAL A 917 19.43 0.03 25.46
N ASN A 918 19.63 -1.28 25.59
CA ASN A 918 18.56 -2.27 25.45
C ASN A 918 17.56 -2.25 26.62
N ALA A 919 16.51 -3.07 26.52
CA ALA A 919 15.51 -3.26 27.57
C ALA A 919 16.10 -3.74 28.91
N GLN A 920 17.32 -4.27 28.94
CA GLN A 920 18.01 -4.67 30.18
C GLN A 920 18.91 -3.56 30.74
N GLY A 921 18.89 -2.36 30.16
CA GLY A 921 19.77 -1.25 30.54
C GLY A 921 21.25 -1.49 30.18
N THR A 922 21.53 -2.47 29.33
CA THR A 922 22.89 -2.80 28.87
C THR A 922 23.19 -2.08 27.55
N ASN A 923 24.41 -1.58 27.43
CA ASN A 923 24.91 -1.04 26.18
C ASN A 923 25.04 -2.16 25.13
N VAL A 924 24.29 -2.05 24.04
CA VAL A 924 24.27 -3.04 22.95
C VAL A 924 24.38 -2.42 21.56
N GLY A 925 24.57 -1.11 21.43
CA GLY A 925 24.48 -0.44 20.13
C GLY A 925 25.06 0.98 20.10
N ASN A 926 25.52 1.36 18.92
CA ASN A 926 26.17 2.63 18.60
C ASN A 926 25.17 3.63 17.97
N VAL A 927 24.23 4.13 18.77
CA VAL A 927 23.23 5.12 18.31
C VAL A 927 23.88 6.48 18.22
N ASP A 928 23.85 7.20 17.09
CA ASP A 928 24.46 8.52 17.03
C ASP A 928 23.76 9.50 17.98
N TYR A 929 22.42 9.50 17.97
CA TYR A 929 21.62 10.40 18.79
C TYR A 929 20.56 9.65 19.59
N GLY A 930 20.49 9.87 20.91
CA GLY A 930 19.33 9.42 21.68
C GLY A 930 18.07 10.11 21.18
N ILE A 931 18.14 11.44 21.08
CA ILE A 931 17.09 12.29 20.50
C ILE A 931 17.71 13.28 19.53
N ASN A 932 17.16 13.37 18.31
CA ASN A 932 17.52 14.37 17.31
C ASN A 932 16.29 15.23 16.96
N ASN A 933 16.23 16.44 17.51
CA ASN A 933 15.18 17.40 17.23
C ASN A 933 15.59 18.36 16.10
N VAL A 934 14.93 18.22 14.95
CA VAL A 934 15.18 19.06 13.77
C VAL A 934 14.38 20.36 13.84
N SER A 935 13.10 20.30 14.22
CA SER A 935 12.20 21.47 14.21
C SER A 935 10.91 21.34 15.04
N GLY A 936 10.72 20.28 15.82
CA GLY A 936 9.51 20.09 16.62
C GLY A 936 9.61 20.70 18.02
N ASP A 937 8.47 20.90 18.67
CA ASP A 937 8.40 21.17 20.10
C ASP A 937 8.52 19.84 20.86
N MET A 938 9.27 19.81 21.95
CA MET A 938 9.48 18.58 22.70
C MET A 938 9.49 18.77 24.21
N LEU A 939 8.87 17.81 24.90
CA LEU A 939 9.03 17.57 26.33
C LEU A 939 9.71 16.21 26.51
N VAL A 940 10.95 16.24 26.97
CA VAL A 940 11.76 15.05 27.29
C VAL A 940 11.81 14.92 28.80
N ASP A 941 11.03 14.01 29.37
CA ASP A 941 10.85 13.91 30.82
C ASP A 941 11.18 12.52 31.36
N SER A 942 12.02 12.43 32.38
CA SER A 942 12.23 11.19 33.13
C SER A 942 12.77 10.03 32.26
N ASN A 943 13.62 10.31 31.27
CA ASN A 943 14.28 9.29 30.43
C ASN A 943 15.70 8.99 30.92
N TYR A 944 16.18 7.78 30.61
CA TYR A 944 17.59 7.40 30.72
C TYR A 944 18.22 7.39 29.33
N ILE A 945 19.18 8.28 29.08
CA ILE A 945 19.79 8.50 27.75
C ILE A 945 21.28 8.27 27.88
N ALA A 946 21.75 7.13 27.37
CA ALA A 946 23.13 6.71 27.59
C ALA A 946 23.77 6.01 26.40
N THR A 947 25.10 6.08 26.37
CA THR A 947 25.95 5.33 25.42
C THR A 947 25.67 5.58 23.95
N ASN A 948 25.12 6.75 23.61
CA ASN A 948 25.01 7.21 22.22
C ASN A 948 26.42 7.58 21.69
N THR A 949 26.72 7.31 20.42
CA THR A 949 28.02 7.56 19.79
C THR A 949 28.33 9.02 19.50
N VAL A 950 27.31 9.87 19.32
CA VAL A 950 27.50 11.32 19.11
C VAL A 950 26.90 12.09 20.28
N ASN A 951 25.62 12.47 20.23
CA ASN A 951 25.00 13.22 21.33
C ASN A 951 23.90 12.42 22.03
N GLY A 952 23.72 12.64 23.33
CA GLY A 952 22.51 12.16 24.01
C GLY A 952 21.28 12.85 23.41
N VAL A 953 21.31 14.19 23.36
CA VAL A 953 20.25 15.01 22.77
C VAL A 953 20.86 16.09 21.86
N LEU A 954 20.37 16.17 20.61
CA LEU A 954 20.67 17.26 19.68
C LEU A 954 19.41 18.12 19.46
N ILE A 955 19.53 19.42 19.73
CA ILE A 955 18.50 20.43 19.49
C ILE A 955 18.95 21.32 18.33
N ALA A 956 18.33 21.15 17.16
CA ALA A 956 18.59 21.95 15.97
C ALA A 956 17.46 22.95 15.65
N GLY A 957 16.26 22.78 16.20
CA GLY A 957 15.11 23.64 15.97
C GLY A 957 13.97 23.43 16.98
N GLY A 958 12.81 24.03 16.72
CA GLY A 958 11.65 24.04 17.62
C GLY A 958 11.45 25.37 18.34
N ASN A 959 10.25 25.59 18.89
CA ASN A 959 9.87 26.79 19.65
C ASN A 959 9.82 26.55 21.16
N SER A 960 9.70 25.29 21.57
CA SER A 960 9.74 24.84 22.96
C SER A 960 10.51 23.53 23.06
N SER A 961 11.60 23.48 23.82
CA SER A 961 12.39 22.27 24.03
C SER A 961 12.73 22.13 25.51
N GLN A 962 11.99 21.26 26.20
CA GLN A 962 12.09 21.06 27.63
C GLN A 962 12.71 19.70 27.93
N LEU A 963 13.82 19.68 28.66
CA LEU A 963 14.48 18.48 29.17
C LEU A 963 14.37 18.48 30.69
N ILE A 964 13.59 17.57 31.26
CA ILE A 964 13.21 17.56 32.67
C ILE A 964 13.51 16.19 33.31
N ARG A 965 14.18 16.15 34.46
CA ARG A 965 14.34 14.92 35.29
C ARG A 965 14.97 13.72 34.57
N ASN A 966 15.75 13.96 33.52
CA ASN A 966 16.44 12.91 32.78
C ASN A 966 17.78 12.57 33.43
N HIS A 967 18.24 11.34 33.20
CA HIS A 967 19.62 10.94 33.43
C HIS A 967 20.30 10.75 32.08
N ILE A 968 21.19 11.69 31.74
CA ILE A 968 21.90 11.74 30.46
C ILE A 968 23.37 11.47 30.74
N THR A 969 23.89 10.31 30.32
CA THR A 969 25.23 9.87 30.73
C THR A 969 26.03 9.15 29.67
N THR A 970 27.35 9.35 29.68
CA THR A 970 28.30 8.54 28.89
C THR A 970 27.96 8.56 27.39
N ASN A 971 27.54 9.72 26.88
CA ASN A 971 27.32 9.91 25.45
C ASN A 971 28.56 10.50 24.79
N GLY A 972 28.80 10.07 23.56
CA GLY A 972 29.97 10.38 22.76
C GLY A 972 31.06 9.32 22.81
N ILE A 973 31.66 9.01 21.66
CA ILE A 973 32.86 8.15 21.58
C ILE A 973 34.11 8.92 21.21
N THR A 974 33.97 10.10 20.61
CA THR A 974 35.08 10.97 20.25
C THR A 974 35.21 12.12 21.25
N SER A 975 36.33 12.83 21.15
CA SER A 975 36.63 14.01 21.95
C SER A 975 35.78 15.24 21.62
N CYS A 976 34.84 15.14 20.69
CA CYS A 976 34.00 16.23 20.17
C CYS A 976 32.52 16.03 20.48
N ASP A 977 32.19 14.98 21.22
CA ASP A 977 30.83 14.48 21.35
C ASP A 977 30.25 14.83 22.73
N ASP A 978 29.09 15.49 22.74
CA ASP A 978 28.50 16.14 23.92
C ASP A 978 27.29 15.35 24.45
N ASN A 979 26.95 15.50 25.73
CA ASN A 979 25.70 14.94 26.25
C ASN A 979 24.47 15.66 25.63
N ILE A 980 24.48 16.99 25.64
CA ILE A 980 23.43 17.84 25.04
C ILE A 980 24.09 18.86 24.12
N ARG A 981 23.65 18.92 22.87
CA ARG A 981 24.13 19.89 21.88
C ARG A 981 22.99 20.77 21.36
N ILE A 982 23.21 22.08 21.34
CA ILE A 982 22.21 23.09 20.96
C ILE A 982 22.73 23.95 19.80
N ASN A 983 22.33 23.57 18.59
CA ASN A 983 22.68 24.28 17.36
C ASN A 983 21.57 25.25 16.88
N GLY A 984 20.39 25.25 17.52
CA GLY A 984 19.27 26.10 17.16
C GLY A 984 18.05 25.92 18.08
N GLY A 985 16.90 26.43 17.65
CA GLY A 985 15.64 26.40 18.42
C GLY A 985 15.45 27.58 19.37
N SER A 986 14.31 27.61 20.06
CA SER A 986 13.97 28.58 21.10
C SER A 986 13.13 27.93 22.20
N GLY A 987 12.86 28.67 23.29
CA GLY A 987 12.12 28.12 24.44
C GLY A 987 12.82 26.92 25.08
N ILE A 988 14.16 26.96 25.16
CA ILE A 988 14.96 25.84 25.64
C ILE A 988 15.09 25.90 27.16
N GLU A 989 14.62 24.85 27.82
CA GLU A 989 14.65 24.68 29.26
C GLU A 989 15.27 23.32 29.60
N ILE A 990 16.37 23.33 30.35
CA ILE A 990 17.07 22.14 30.84
C ILE A 990 16.97 22.19 32.36
N ILE A 991 16.11 21.36 32.94
CA ILE A 991 15.69 21.49 34.33
C ILE A 991 15.83 20.14 35.06
N GLU A 992 16.46 20.16 36.24
CA GLU A 992 16.44 19.02 37.17
C GLU A 992 17.00 17.71 36.57
N ASN A 993 17.98 17.78 35.67
CA ASN A 993 18.60 16.60 35.08
C ASN A 993 19.90 16.22 35.82
N LEU A 994 20.27 14.94 35.76
CA LEU A 994 21.64 14.49 35.98
C LEU A 994 22.32 14.32 34.63
N ILE A 995 23.33 15.14 34.36
CA ILE A 995 24.10 15.14 33.12
C ILE A 995 25.53 14.78 33.50
N GLU A 996 26.01 13.61 33.12
CA GLU A 996 27.32 13.17 33.57
C GLU A 996 28.15 12.39 32.56
N ASN A 997 29.46 12.38 32.75
CA ASN A 997 30.42 11.59 31.97
C ASN A 997 30.31 11.81 30.45
N ALA A 998 30.01 13.04 30.02
CA ALA A 998 30.04 13.38 28.59
C ALA A 998 31.46 13.17 28.04
N ALA A 999 31.58 12.71 26.79
CA ALA A 999 32.89 12.55 26.17
C ALA A 999 33.62 13.89 25.96
N SER A 1000 32.89 14.97 25.68
CA SER A 1000 33.41 16.33 25.55
C SER A 1000 32.73 17.28 26.56
N ILE A 1001 31.59 17.87 26.19
CA ILE A 1001 30.89 18.88 26.99
C ILE A 1001 29.58 18.31 27.54
N GLY A 1002 29.21 18.71 28.76
CA GLY A 1002 27.92 18.36 29.35
C GLY A 1002 26.76 18.98 28.57
N ILE A 1003 26.80 20.30 28.39
CA ILE A 1003 25.86 21.09 27.59
C ILE A 1003 26.63 22.04 26.66
N ASP A 1004 26.61 21.79 25.35
CA ASP A 1004 27.16 22.67 24.31
C ASP A 1004 26.06 23.61 23.77
N ALA A 1005 26.17 24.90 24.08
CA ALA A 1005 25.35 25.98 23.54
C ALA A 1005 26.20 27.10 22.90
N ALA A 1006 27.32 26.76 22.25
CA ALA A 1006 28.30 27.70 21.70
C ALA A 1006 27.72 28.70 20.66
N SER A 1007 26.57 28.41 20.06
CA SER A 1007 25.91 29.30 19.09
C SER A 1007 24.53 29.81 19.52
N SER A 1008 24.12 29.58 20.77
CA SER A 1008 22.73 29.71 21.21
C SER A 1008 22.59 30.53 22.50
N GLY A 1009 21.45 31.20 22.70
CA GLY A 1009 21.14 32.03 23.87
C GLY A 1009 19.64 32.08 24.17
N ASN A 1010 19.23 32.78 25.24
CA ASN A 1010 17.89 32.71 25.84
C ASN A 1010 17.56 31.30 26.36
N ILE A 1011 18.53 30.64 26.98
CA ILE A 1011 18.41 29.27 27.49
C ILE A 1011 18.24 29.32 29.02
N GLN A 1012 17.38 28.46 29.55
CA GLN A 1012 17.28 28.24 30.99
C GLN A 1012 17.91 26.90 31.38
N ILE A 1013 18.93 26.93 32.23
CA ILE A 1013 19.59 25.73 32.78
C ILE A 1013 19.43 25.80 34.30
N LEU A 1014 18.47 25.06 34.86
CA LEU A 1014 18.01 25.22 36.23
C LEU A 1014 18.09 23.92 37.04
N ASN A 1015 18.69 23.97 38.23
CA ASN A 1015 18.68 22.86 39.19
C ASN A 1015 19.18 21.51 38.65
N ASN A 1016 20.09 21.51 37.67
CA ASN A 1016 20.72 20.29 37.16
C ASN A 1016 21.97 19.95 37.99
N THR A 1017 22.41 18.70 37.90
CA THR A 1017 23.77 18.30 38.29
C THR A 1017 24.55 17.95 37.03
N ILE A 1018 25.67 18.65 36.79
CA ILE A 1018 26.57 18.45 35.65
C ILE A 1018 27.95 18.01 36.16
N THR A 1019 28.38 16.79 35.83
CA THR A 1019 29.63 16.23 36.38
C THR A 1019 30.40 15.31 35.44
N GLY A 1020 31.72 15.29 35.55
CA GLY A 1020 32.54 14.31 34.85
C GLY A 1020 32.65 14.50 33.33
N SER A 1021 32.21 15.63 32.80
CA SER A 1021 32.31 15.95 31.36
C SER A 1021 33.77 16.12 30.96
N GLY A 1022 34.17 15.63 29.78
CA GLY A 1022 35.48 15.93 29.18
C GLY A 1022 36.68 15.30 29.89
N GLN A 1023 36.48 14.39 30.85
CA GLN A 1023 37.57 13.77 31.62
C GLN A 1023 38.44 12.79 30.81
N ASN A 1024 38.03 12.41 29.60
CA ASN A 1024 38.83 11.57 28.71
C ASN A 1024 40.01 12.33 28.06
N GLY A 1025 40.16 13.64 28.32
CA GLY A 1025 41.23 14.49 27.80
C GLY A 1025 41.07 14.86 26.32
N GLY A 1026 39.85 14.77 25.80
CA GLY A 1026 39.51 15.14 24.44
C GLY A 1026 39.73 16.63 24.13
N ASN A 1027 40.13 16.94 22.90
CA ASN A 1027 40.18 18.31 22.38
C ASN A 1027 39.67 18.31 20.93
N CYS A 1028 38.59 19.05 20.64
CA CYS A 1028 38.02 19.16 19.29
C CYS A 1028 38.56 20.36 18.46
N GLY A 1029 39.76 20.86 18.77
CA GLY A 1029 40.39 21.86 17.90
C GLY A 1029 41.29 22.82 18.66
N THR A 1030 41.04 24.12 18.49
CA THR A 1030 41.90 25.20 18.99
C THR A 1030 41.42 25.85 20.29
N ALA A 1031 40.24 25.48 20.80
CA ALA A 1031 39.66 25.98 22.04
C ALA A 1031 39.41 24.81 23.02
N PRO A 1032 39.38 25.06 24.35
CA PRO A 1032 39.14 24.00 25.32
C PRO A 1032 37.68 23.52 25.27
N GLU A 1033 37.47 22.23 24.98
CA GLU A 1033 36.15 21.58 24.97
C GLU A 1033 36.07 20.48 26.05
N GLN A 1034 36.20 20.86 27.32
CA GLN A 1034 36.13 19.92 28.46
C GLN A 1034 35.22 20.44 29.57
N MET A 1035 34.32 21.35 29.21
CA MET A 1035 33.59 22.18 30.16
C MET A 1035 32.30 21.48 30.59
N GLY A 1036 31.79 21.81 31.77
CA GLY A 1036 30.45 21.37 32.17
C GLY A 1036 29.39 21.98 31.25
N ILE A 1037 29.48 23.29 31.03
CA ILE A 1037 28.58 24.07 30.17
C ILE A 1037 29.40 25.01 29.28
N GLU A 1038 29.11 25.02 27.98
CA GLU A 1038 29.58 26.04 27.05
C GLU A 1038 28.41 26.94 26.60
N LEU A 1039 28.61 28.26 26.62
CA LEU A 1039 27.57 29.23 26.26
C LEU A 1039 28.09 30.33 25.34
N GLY A 1040 27.50 30.47 24.15
CA GLY A 1040 27.90 31.53 23.21
C GLY A 1040 26.94 32.72 23.07
N GLY A 1041 25.64 32.54 23.33
CA GLY A 1041 24.60 33.55 23.10
C GLY A 1041 24.22 34.38 24.34
N SER A 1042 23.32 35.34 24.14
CA SER A 1042 22.88 36.31 25.17
C SER A 1042 21.65 35.85 25.97
N ASN A 1043 21.34 36.54 27.07
CA ASN A 1043 20.08 36.45 27.84
C ASN A 1043 19.78 35.07 28.44
N SER A 1044 20.78 34.23 28.69
CA SER A 1044 20.57 32.92 29.31
C SER A 1044 20.58 33.01 30.83
N VAL A 1045 19.88 32.07 31.48
CA VAL A 1045 19.81 31.96 32.95
C VAL A 1045 20.31 30.58 33.34
N ILE A 1046 21.40 30.55 34.10
CA ILE A 1046 22.00 29.33 34.63
C ILE A 1046 21.97 29.47 36.15
N SER A 1047 21.08 28.73 36.81
CA SER A 1047 20.84 28.92 38.24
C SER A 1047 20.52 27.64 39.02
N GLY A 1048 21.01 27.58 40.25
CA GLY A 1048 20.75 26.47 41.16
C GLY A 1048 21.37 25.14 40.74
N ASN A 1049 22.30 25.12 39.78
CA ASN A 1049 22.93 23.89 39.32
C ASN A 1049 24.09 23.47 40.26
N VAL A 1050 24.43 22.18 40.25
CA VAL A 1050 25.64 21.64 40.86
C VAL A 1050 26.58 21.22 39.73
N ILE A 1051 27.72 21.89 39.59
CA ILE A 1051 28.63 21.75 38.46
C ILE A 1051 30.02 21.40 38.99
N HIS A 1052 30.44 20.15 38.84
CA HIS A 1052 31.65 19.68 39.51
C HIS A 1052 32.39 18.58 38.74
N ASN A 1053 33.65 18.36 39.09
CA ASN A 1053 34.47 17.28 38.52
C ASN A 1053 34.53 17.29 36.99
N ASN A 1054 34.32 18.41 36.30
CA ASN A 1054 34.48 18.46 34.84
C ASN A 1054 35.96 18.58 34.47
N GLY A 1055 36.34 18.10 33.27
CA GLY A 1055 37.73 18.01 32.82
C GLY A 1055 38.41 19.38 32.74
N GLY A 1056 37.68 20.39 32.27
CA GLY A 1056 38.05 21.80 32.21
C GLY A 1056 37.07 22.65 33.03
N SER A 1057 36.77 23.88 32.56
CA SER A 1057 35.99 24.85 33.34
C SER A 1057 34.58 24.33 33.68
N GLY A 1058 34.03 24.73 34.83
CA GLY A 1058 32.66 24.37 35.18
C GLY A 1058 31.66 24.92 34.16
N LEU A 1059 31.79 26.22 33.87
CA LEU A 1059 31.09 26.94 32.83
C LEU A 1059 32.08 27.81 32.08
N ALA A 1060 32.02 27.85 30.75
CA ALA A 1060 32.66 28.92 30.01
C ALA A 1060 31.78 29.57 28.96
N THR A 1061 32.11 30.81 28.63
CA THR A 1061 31.53 31.51 27.49
C THR A 1061 32.54 31.60 26.35
N THR A 1062 32.16 31.18 25.15
CA THR A 1062 33.09 31.13 23.99
C THR A 1062 32.61 31.99 22.81
N GLY A 1063 31.49 32.71 22.99
CA GLY A 1063 30.91 33.63 22.01
C GLY A 1063 30.76 35.06 22.53
N ASN A 1064 30.15 35.93 21.71
CA ASN A 1064 29.96 37.36 22.02
C ASN A 1064 28.63 37.67 22.74
N GLY A 1065 27.96 36.65 23.29
CA GLY A 1065 26.71 36.81 24.03
C GLY A 1065 26.88 37.68 25.27
N ILE A 1066 25.84 38.43 25.65
CA ILE A 1066 25.82 39.31 26.82
C ILE A 1066 24.57 39.10 27.68
N ALA A 1067 24.51 39.68 28.87
CA ALA A 1067 23.34 39.58 29.77
C ALA A 1067 23.00 38.13 30.17
N ASN A 1068 24.03 37.33 30.43
CA ASN A 1068 23.91 35.97 30.95
C ASN A 1068 24.01 35.91 32.48
N LEU A 1069 22.94 35.43 33.12
CA LEU A 1069 22.80 35.38 34.57
C LEU A 1069 23.30 34.04 35.09
N PHE A 1070 24.35 34.05 35.92
CA PHE A 1070 24.85 32.89 36.64
C PHE A 1070 24.61 33.12 38.12
N SER A 1071 23.63 32.43 38.72
CA SER A 1071 23.22 32.72 40.10
C SER A 1071 22.99 31.47 40.91
N GLN A 1072 23.55 31.43 42.12
CA GLN A 1072 23.35 30.34 43.10
C GLN A 1072 23.71 28.95 42.57
N ASN A 1073 24.65 28.86 41.63
CA ASN A 1073 25.22 27.57 41.22
C ASN A 1073 26.32 27.15 42.21
N SER A 1074 26.47 25.85 42.41
CA SER A 1074 27.52 25.23 43.21
C SER A 1074 28.61 24.70 42.28
N PHE A 1075 29.78 25.35 42.28
CA PHE A 1075 30.96 24.94 41.52
C PHE A 1075 32.04 24.41 42.45
N TYR A 1076 32.57 23.22 42.16
CA TYR A 1076 33.72 22.65 42.89
C TYR A 1076 34.44 21.57 42.10
N ALA A 1077 35.74 21.42 42.31
CA ALA A 1077 36.58 20.38 41.70
C ALA A 1077 36.48 20.30 40.16
N ASN A 1078 36.14 21.40 39.46
CA ASN A 1078 36.26 21.43 38.01
C ASN A 1078 37.74 21.59 37.61
N GLY A 1079 38.07 21.44 36.33
CA GLY A 1079 39.46 21.36 35.91
C GLY A 1079 40.17 20.07 36.35
N ALA A 1080 39.42 18.98 36.46
CA ALA A 1080 39.90 17.69 36.94
C ALA A 1080 40.96 17.04 36.01
N SER A 1081 40.94 17.39 34.72
CA SER A 1081 41.89 16.87 33.70
C SER A 1081 42.87 17.94 33.22
N SER A 1082 42.42 19.19 33.16
CA SER A 1082 43.24 20.36 32.87
C SER A 1082 42.90 21.50 33.81
N GLN A 1083 43.93 22.19 34.29
CA GLN A 1083 43.82 23.41 35.09
C GLN A 1083 42.82 24.41 34.47
N ALA A 1084 41.77 24.79 35.21
CA ALA A 1084 40.64 25.58 34.69
C ALA A 1084 39.88 26.31 35.82
N LEU A 1085 38.96 27.22 35.46
CA LEU A 1085 38.15 28.01 36.39
C LEU A 1085 36.75 27.43 36.61
N GLY A 1086 36.07 27.81 37.70
CA GLY A 1086 34.65 27.49 37.89
C GLY A 1086 33.77 28.17 36.83
N ILE A 1087 34.00 29.47 36.60
CA ILE A 1087 33.42 30.27 35.53
C ILE A 1087 34.58 30.90 34.76
N ASP A 1088 34.62 30.71 33.45
CA ASP A 1088 35.64 31.23 32.55
C ASP A 1088 34.97 32.05 31.44
N LEU A 1089 35.09 33.37 31.47
CA LEU A 1089 34.48 34.22 30.45
C LEU A 1089 35.42 34.32 29.25
N ALA A 1090 34.89 34.21 28.04
CA ALA A 1090 35.67 34.19 26.79
C ALA A 1090 36.66 33.01 26.63
N GLY A 1091 36.86 32.17 27.65
CA GLY A 1091 37.79 31.03 27.59
C GLY A 1091 39.26 31.48 27.57
N ASP A 1092 39.55 32.68 28.07
CA ASP A 1092 40.87 33.32 28.03
C ASP A 1092 41.50 33.55 29.42
N GLY A 1093 40.86 33.06 30.48
CA GLY A 1093 41.33 33.16 31.85
C GLY A 1093 40.42 34.07 32.70
N VAL A 1094 40.98 34.67 33.75
CA VAL A 1094 40.21 35.58 34.61
C VAL A 1094 40.18 36.98 34.02
N THR A 1095 38.99 37.53 33.79
CA THR A 1095 38.78 38.95 33.44
C THR A 1095 39.18 39.84 34.64
N LEU A 1096 40.25 40.64 34.51
CA LEU A 1096 40.82 41.40 35.64
C LEU A 1096 40.04 42.68 35.95
N ASN A 1097 39.98 43.04 37.23
CA ASN A 1097 39.40 44.31 37.64
C ASN A 1097 40.36 45.49 37.36
N ASP A 1098 40.09 46.31 36.34
CA ASP A 1098 40.84 47.55 36.10
C ASP A 1098 40.00 48.75 35.64
N LEU A 1099 40.63 49.93 35.60
CA LEU A 1099 39.99 51.22 35.23
C LEU A 1099 39.68 51.39 33.74
N ASN A 1100 40.26 50.54 32.88
CA ASN A 1100 40.28 50.70 31.43
C ASN A 1100 39.61 49.56 30.66
N ASP A 1101 39.06 48.56 31.36
CA ASP A 1101 38.43 47.33 30.87
C ASP A 1101 38.16 47.34 29.35
N ILE A 1102 39.17 46.86 28.62
CA ILE A 1102 39.15 46.70 27.15
C ILE A 1102 38.77 45.24 26.82
N ASP A 1103 38.48 44.43 27.83
CA ASP A 1103 38.38 42.98 27.69
C ASP A 1103 37.00 42.63 27.14
N THR A 1104 37.00 41.89 26.03
CA THR A 1104 35.81 41.54 25.27
C THR A 1104 35.12 40.33 25.90
N GLY A 1105 34.58 40.48 27.11
CA GLY A 1105 33.89 39.43 27.86
C GLY A 1105 32.36 39.46 27.73
N SER A 1106 31.70 38.31 27.92
CA SER A 1106 30.24 38.14 27.89
C SER A 1106 29.49 38.76 29.08
N ASN A 1107 30.22 39.38 30.02
CA ASN A 1107 29.68 39.94 31.25
C ASN A 1107 29.44 41.46 31.19
N ASN A 1108 29.55 42.11 30.02
CA ASN A 1108 29.31 43.55 29.88
C ASN A 1108 30.20 44.43 30.80
N PHE A 1109 31.49 44.08 30.90
CA PHE A 1109 32.52 44.80 31.67
C PHE A 1109 32.26 44.82 33.19
N VAL A 1110 31.66 43.75 33.72
CA VAL A 1110 31.31 43.65 35.13
C VAL A 1110 32.46 43.02 35.91
N ASN A 1111 33.19 43.88 36.63
CA ASN A 1111 34.23 43.48 37.58
C ASN A 1111 33.67 42.63 38.73
N PHE A 1112 34.41 41.59 39.14
CA PHE A 1112 34.07 40.78 40.32
C PHE A 1112 34.35 41.54 41.64
N PRO A 1113 33.69 41.20 42.76
CA PRO A 1113 33.91 41.87 44.04
C PRO A 1113 35.30 41.57 44.62
N LEU A 1114 36.11 42.58 44.93
CA LEU A 1114 37.39 42.39 45.60
C LEU A 1114 37.19 42.31 47.12
N ILE A 1115 37.43 41.13 47.71
CA ILE A 1115 37.31 40.93 49.16
C ILE A 1115 38.62 41.31 49.86
N SER A 1116 38.57 42.33 50.71
CA SER A 1116 39.73 42.83 51.47
C SER A 1116 39.88 42.18 52.84
N ALA A 1117 38.76 41.74 53.42
CA ALA A 1117 38.71 41.09 54.72
C ALA A 1117 37.40 40.31 54.88
N ALA A 1118 37.52 39.08 55.38
CA ALA A 1118 36.41 38.26 55.86
C ALA A 1118 36.70 37.77 57.28
N TYR A 1119 35.76 37.93 58.21
CA TYR A 1119 35.93 37.45 59.58
C TYR A 1119 34.62 37.10 60.29
N ILE A 1120 34.68 36.14 61.20
CA ILE A 1120 33.54 35.75 62.04
C ILE A 1120 33.37 36.77 63.17
N SER A 1121 32.15 37.26 63.36
CA SER A 1121 31.77 38.16 64.45
C SER A 1121 30.41 37.75 65.03
N GLY A 1122 30.43 37.00 66.14
CA GLY A 1122 29.21 36.46 66.74
C GLY A 1122 28.56 35.40 65.83
N ASN A 1123 27.29 35.60 65.49
CA ASN A 1123 26.53 34.70 64.59
C ASN A 1123 26.52 35.18 63.12
N SER A 1124 27.47 36.04 62.76
CA SER A 1124 27.57 36.62 61.43
C SER A 1124 28.98 36.46 60.86
N ILE A 1125 29.06 36.36 59.54
CA ILE A 1125 30.29 36.58 58.78
C ILE A 1125 30.30 38.02 58.27
N ILE A 1126 31.37 38.74 58.56
CA ILE A 1126 31.56 40.13 58.11
C ILE A 1126 32.49 40.11 56.92
N VAL A 1127 32.06 40.69 55.80
CA VAL A 1127 32.83 40.78 54.56
C VAL A 1127 32.99 42.25 54.20
N LYS A 1128 34.23 42.66 53.87
CA LYS A 1128 34.56 44.02 53.45
C LYS A 1128 35.39 44.00 52.19
N GLY A 1129 35.18 44.96 51.31
CA GLY A 1129 35.88 44.97 50.04
C GLY A 1129 35.49 46.14 49.15
N TRP A 1130 35.65 45.94 47.85
CA TRP A 1130 35.25 46.87 46.79
C TRP A 1130 34.40 46.15 45.75
N ALA A 1131 33.37 46.83 45.24
CA ALA A 1131 32.52 46.34 44.16
C ALA A 1131 31.95 47.51 43.35
N SER A 1132 31.62 47.26 42.09
CA SER A 1132 30.97 48.26 41.22
C SER A 1132 29.62 48.73 41.78
N PRO A 1133 29.23 50.00 41.58
CA PRO A 1133 28.01 50.51 42.16
C PRO A 1133 26.75 49.74 41.70
N ASN A 1134 25.85 49.41 42.64
CA ASN A 1134 24.57 48.72 42.46
C ASN A 1134 24.63 47.26 41.99
N VAL A 1135 25.82 46.63 41.91
CA VAL A 1135 25.91 45.20 41.56
C VAL A 1135 25.31 44.33 42.68
N GLN A 1136 24.70 43.22 42.31
CA GLN A 1136 24.37 42.14 43.24
C GLN A 1136 25.60 41.27 43.45
N MET A 1137 26.05 41.13 44.69
CA MET A 1137 27.17 40.27 45.06
C MET A 1137 26.64 38.98 45.66
N GLU A 1138 27.06 37.84 45.11
CA GLU A 1138 26.79 36.51 45.67
C GLU A 1138 28.07 35.97 46.31
N PHE A 1139 27.98 35.55 47.57
CA PHE A 1139 29.12 35.05 48.34
C PHE A 1139 29.06 33.54 48.53
N PHE A 1140 30.20 32.87 48.41
CA PHE A 1140 30.31 31.41 48.46
C PHE A 1140 31.50 30.95 49.30
N PHE A 1141 31.37 29.82 49.98
CA PHE A 1141 32.53 29.08 50.44
C PHE A 1141 33.21 28.40 49.25
N THR A 1142 34.54 28.33 49.30
CA THR A 1142 35.38 27.76 48.24
C THR A 1142 36.45 26.83 48.80
N ASP A 1143 36.76 25.77 48.06
CA ASP A 1143 37.94 24.93 48.26
C ASP A 1143 38.88 25.12 47.08
N VAL A 1144 39.99 25.84 47.27
CA VAL A 1144 40.96 26.15 46.19
C VAL A 1144 41.93 24.99 45.89
N ASN A 1145 41.76 23.82 46.53
CA ASN A 1145 42.73 22.74 46.46
C ASN A 1145 42.53 21.76 45.29
N GLU A 1146 41.40 21.79 44.59
CA GLU A 1146 41.08 20.85 43.50
C GLU A 1146 40.56 21.65 42.29
N GLY A 1147 41.29 21.66 41.17
CA GLY A 1147 40.96 22.50 40.00
C GLY A 1147 41.69 23.84 39.97
N THR A 1148 43.01 23.80 39.82
CA THR A 1148 43.85 25.01 39.87
C THR A 1148 43.95 25.68 38.51
N ALA A 1149 43.88 26.99 38.40
CA ALA A 1149 44.29 27.72 37.18
C ALA A 1149 45.80 27.57 36.90
N THR A 1150 46.23 27.74 35.65
CA THR A 1150 47.63 27.64 35.21
C THR A 1150 48.44 28.84 35.70
N ALA A 1151 49.76 28.67 35.90
CA ALA A 1151 50.67 29.77 36.15
C ALA A 1151 50.73 30.71 34.91
N GLY A 1152 50.06 31.86 34.99
CA GLY A 1152 49.89 32.82 33.90
C GLY A 1152 48.45 33.28 33.69
N ASP A 1153 47.47 32.50 34.16
CA ASP A 1153 46.04 32.86 34.18
C ASP A 1153 45.74 33.90 35.28
N ASN A 1154 46.72 34.13 36.17
CA ASN A 1154 46.86 35.32 37.00
C ASN A 1154 48.25 35.96 36.74
N GLN A 1155 48.35 37.28 36.92
CA GLN A 1155 49.60 38.02 36.62
C GLN A 1155 50.77 37.66 37.54
N LEU A 1156 50.53 36.92 38.64
CA LEU A 1156 51.54 36.53 39.62
C LEU A 1156 52.18 35.16 39.41
N GLY A 1157 51.66 34.33 38.50
CA GLY A 1157 52.17 32.97 38.27
C GLY A 1157 52.00 32.03 39.47
N THR A 1158 50.96 32.26 40.29
CA THR A 1158 50.62 31.40 41.44
C THR A 1158 49.50 30.44 41.06
N SER A 1159 49.53 29.21 41.57
CA SER A 1159 48.61 28.15 41.12
C SER A 1159 47.23 28.11 41.80
N GLN A 1160 46.89 29.02 42.74
CA GLN A 1160 45.74 28.83 43.64
C GLN A 1160 45.09 30.14 44.18
N ASP A 1161 44.92 31.21 43.38
CA ASP A 1161 44.35 32.47 43.90
C ASP A 1161 42.83 32.63 43.68
N TYR A 1162 42.33 32.24 42.51
CA TYR A 1162 40.92 32.37 42.13
C TYR A 1162 40.16 31.09 42.44
N GLY A 1163 39.05 31.21 43.18
CA GLY A 1163 38.30 30.06 43.70
C GLY A 1163 37.06 29.69 42.88
N GLU A 1164 36.46 28.56 43.21
CA GLU A 1164 35.12 28.16 42.74
C GLU A 1164 34.08 28.36 43.86
N GLY A 1165 32.87 28.79 43.53
CA GLY A 1165 31.79 28.96 44.52
C GLY A 1165 31.06 27.67 44.85
N GLN A 1166 31.48 26.93 45.87
CA GLN A 1166 30.90 25.62 46.21
C GLN A 1166 29.59 25.75 47.00
N LEU A 1167 29.58 26.49 48.10
CA LEU A 1167 28.40 26.57 48.99
C LEU A 1167 27.96 28.02 49.10
N TYR A 1168 26.74 28.30 48.61
CA TYR A 1168 26.11 29.61 48.67
C TYR A 1168 25.90 30.08 50.11
N ILE A 1169 26.33 31.31 50.41
CA ILE A 1169 26.23 31.94 51.74
C ILE A 1169 25.08 32.94 51.75
N GLY A 1170 25.01 33.80 50.73
CA GLY A 1170 24.01 34.86 50.65
C GLY A 1170 24.30 35.87 49.54
N THR A 1171 23.28 36.65 49.19
CA THR A 1171 23.34 37.73 48.20
C THR A 1171 23.09 39.07 48.85
N VAL A 1172 23.88 40.09 48.48
CA VAL A 1172 23.69 41.48 48.91
C VAL A 1172 23.94 42.42 47.75
N GLN A 1173 23.13 43.46 47.62
CA GLN A 1173 23.35 44.50 46.62
C GLN A 1173 24.29 45.59 47.17
N GLU A 1174 25.29 45.98 46.41
CA GLU A 1174 26.14 47.13 46.73
C GLU A 1174 25.28 48.41 46.85
N GLY A 1175 25.53 49.23 47.89
CA GLY A 1175 24.78 50.45 48.13
C GLY A 1175 23.36 50.26 48.73
N SER A 1176 22.98 49.02 49.05
CA SER A 1176 21.76 48.70 49.79
C SER A 1176 21.83 49.10 51.27
N ALA A 1177 20.73 48.95 52.02
CA ALA A 1177 20.72 49.25 53.45
C ALA A 1177 21.57 48.27 54.28
N GLU A 1178 21.85 47.10 53.70
CA GLU A 1178 22.69 46.03 54.21
C GLU A 1178 24.18 46.36 54.07
N ASP A 1179 24.55 47.30 53.20
CA ASP A 1179 25.92 47.80 53.05
C ASP A 1179 26.20 48.97 54.02
N LEU A 1180 27.13 48.73 54.94
CA LEU A 1180 27.48 49.66 56.01
C LEU A 1180 28.61 50.63 55.64
N ASP A 1181 29.16 50.60 54.41
CA ASP A 1181 30.29 51.44 53.98
C ASP A 1181 30.12 51.98 52.55
N ALA A 1182 29.23 52.95 52.35
CA ALA A 1182 28.94 53.57 51.04
C ALA A 1182 30.02 54.56 50.53
N THR A 1183 31.29 54.39 50.90
CA THR A 1183 32.38 55.30 50.49
C THR A 1183 33.12 54.78 49.25
N THR A 1184 33.55 55.67 48.35
CA THR A 1184 34.38 55.30 47.19
C THR A 1184 35.87 55.44 47.54
N ALA A 1185 36.69 54.43 47.19
CA ALA A 1185 38.13 54.48 47.39
C ALA A 1185 38.88 53.63 46.36
N GLY A 1186 40.09 54.08 46.00
CA GLY A 1186 41.01 53.28 45.19
C GLY A 1186 41.55 52.07 45.95
N TYR A 1187 41.81 50.99 45.23
CA TYR A 1187 42.52 49.82 45.73
C TYR A 1187 43.69 49.42 44.83
N THR A 1188 44.56 48.58 45.36
CA THR A 1188 45.54 47.81 44.61
C THR A 1188 45.44 46.39 45.14
N ASP A 1189 45.10 45.43 44.29
CA ASP A 1189 44.99 44.03 44.68
C ASP A 1189 46.37 43.35 44.73
N THR A 1190 46.39 42.04 45.02
CA THR A 1190 47.63 41.26 45.14
C THR A 1190 48.36 41.15 43.80
N ASP A 1191 47.62 41.11 42.69
CA ASP A 1191 48.13 41.02 41.31
C ASP A 1191 48.65 42.37 40.77
N GLY A 1192 48.42 43.46 41.50
CA GLY A 1192 48.89 44.80 41.15
C GLY A 1192 47.90 45.58 40.28
N ASN A 1193 46.68 45.08 40.09
CA ASN A 1193 45.62 45.80 39.42
C ASN A 1193 45.11 46.92 40.32
N THR A 1194 44.65 48.01 39.69
CA THR A 1194 44.14 49.18 40.40
C THR A 1194 42.83 49.63 39.81
N ASP A 1195 41.83 49.82 40.66
CA ASP A 1195 40.57 50.44 40.31
C ASP A 1195 40.11 51.38 41.44
N ASN A 1196 39.16 52.26 41.15
CA ASN A 1196 38.55 53.20 42.08
C ASN A 1196 37.03 53.11 42.03
N THR A 1197 36.47 52.29 42.93
CA THR A 1197 35.05 51.98 43.02
C THR A 1197 34.53 52.03 44.46
N ASN A 1198 33.26 51.69 44.68
CA ASN A 1198 32.65 51.72 46.01
C ASN A 1198 33.22 50.63 46.90
N ARG A 1199 33.43 50.99 48.17
CA ARG A 1199 33.67 50.04 49.24
C ARG A 1199 32.35 49.38 49.62
N PHE A 1200 32.43 48.21 50.23
CA PHE A 1200 31.30 47.59 50.89
C PHE A 1200 31.70 47.07 52.28
N HIS A 1201 30.73 47.03 53.19
CA HIS A 1201 30.84 46.40 54.50
C HIS A 1201 29.55 45.69 54.86
N ILE A 1202 29.57 44.37 54.75
CA ILE A 1202 28.37 43.53 54.80
C ILE A 1202 28.44 42.59 56.00
N SER A 1203 27.28 42.32 56.60
CA SER A 1203 27.09 41.33 57.65
C SER A 1203 26.09 40.26 57.21
N LEU A 1204 26.58 39.08 56.83
CA LEU A 1204 25.74 37.93 56.48
C LEU A 1204 25.55 36.99 57.68
N PRO A 1205 24.41 36.27 57.78
CA PRO A 1205 24.25 35.19 58.75
C PRO A 1205 25.38 34.16 58.59
N LEU A 1206 25.95 33.68 59.70
CA LEU A 1206 27.00 32.66 59.69
C LEU A 1206 26.39 31.29 59.34
N PRO A 1207 26.77 30.65 58.21
CA PRO A 1207 26.27 29.32 57.88
C PRO A 1207 26.71 28.27 58.90
N SER A 1208 25.87 27.25 59.09
CA SER A 1208 26.18 26.15 60.02
C SER A 1208 27.41 25.37 59.53
N GLY A 1209 28.34 25.07 60.43
CA GLY A 1209 29.56 24.33 60.10
C GLY A 1209 30.77 25.17 59.70
N THR A 1210 30.60 26.49 59.52
CA THR A 1210 31.71 27.42 59.20
C THR A 1210 32.83 27.36 60.25
N GLN A 1211 34.08 27.25 59.79
CA GLN A 1211 35.28 27.20 60.62
C GLN A 1211 36.23 28.37 60.32
N LEU A 1212 37.12 28.65 61.27
CA LEU A 1212 38.23 29.57 61.02
C LEU A 1212 39.23 28.87 60.09
N GLY A 1213 39.63 29.56 59.02
CA GLY A 1213 40.47 28.98 57.96
C GLY A 1213 39.71 28.64 56.69
N ASP A 1214 38.38 28.56 56.73
CA ASP A 1214 37.54 28.45 55.53
C ASP A 1214 37.77 29.66 54.61
N MET A 1215 37.62 29.47 53.31
CA MET A 1215 37.82 30.52 52.30
C MET A 1215 36.49 30.96 51.71
N ILE A 1216 36.40 32.25 51.38
CA ILE A 1216 35.25 32.87 50.73
C ILE A 1216 35.64 33.46 49.38
N THR A 1217 34.77 33.32 48.38
CA THR A 1217 34.84 33.99 47.07
C THR A 1217 33.49 34.63 46.77
N ALA A 1218 33.40 35.47 45.73
CA ALA A 1218 32.16 36.09 45.30
C ALA A 1218 32.09 36.32 43.79
N THR A 1219 30.87 36.41 43.27
CA THR A 1219 30.57 36.93 41.93
C THR A 1219 29.80 38.25 42.05
N ALA A 1220 29.82 39.05 40.99
CA ALA A 1220 29.01 40.25 40.84
C ALA A 1220 28.06 40.10 39.64
N THR A 1221 26.83 40.56 39.80
CA THR A 1221 25.83 40.58 38.73
C THR A 1221 25.16 41.94 38.61
N ILE A 1222 25.06 42.46 37.39
CA ILE A 1222 24.23 43.64 37.08
C ILE A 1222 23.61 43.50 35.70
N SER A 1223 22.33 43.86 35.57
CA SER A 1223 21.58 43.72 34.31
C SER A 1223 21.72 42.33 33.69
N ASN A 1224 21.59 41.29 34.52
CA ASN A 1224 21.78 39.89 34.17
C ASN A 1224 23.17 39.54 33.61
N SER A 1225 24.20 40.36 33.75
CA SER A 1225 25.56 40.00 33.35
C SER A 1225 26.38 39.67 34.59
N THR A 1226 27.04 38.51 34.62
CA THR A 1226 27.73 37.98 35.81
C THR A 1226 29.23 37.86 35.57
N SER A 1227 30.03 38.31 36.54
CA SER A 1227 31.49 38.17 36.56
C SER A 1227 31.96 36.72 36.80
N GLU A 1228 33.24 36.43 36.57
CA GLU A 1228 33.89 35.27 37.21
C GLU A 1228 33.92 35.40 38.75
N PHE A 1229 34.44 34.36 39.41
CA PHE A 1229 34.70 34.36 40.84
C PHE A 1229 35.91 35.23 41.21
N SER A 1230 35.79 35.97 42.31
CA SER A 1230 36.88 36.75 42.87
C SER A 1230 37.96 35.90 43.56
N PRO A 1231 39.17 36.45 43.78
CA PRO A 1231 40.20 35.79 44.58
C PRO A 1231 39.69 35.36 45.96
N SER A 1232 40.15 34.19 46.40
CA SER A 1232 39.70 33.64 47.67
C SER A 1232 40.26 34.42 48.86
N THR A 1233 39.44 34.63 49.90
CA THR A 1233 39.86 35.25 51.15
C THR A 1233 39.67 34.30 52.33
N VAL A 1234 40.74 34.06 53.08
CA VAL A 1234 40.66 33.26 54.32
C VAL A 1234 39.84 33.99 55.39
N ILE A 1235 38.88 33.29 55.98
CA ILE A 1235 38.06 33.76 57.09
C ILE A 1235 38.87 33.76 58.38
N LYS A 1236 39.03 34.95 58.96
CA LYS A 1236 39.85 35.18 60.16
C LYS A 1236 38.97 35.47 61.39
N VAL A 1237 39.61 35.60 62.55
CA VAL A 1237 38.97 36.16 63.76
C VAL A 1237 38.97 37.68 63.66
N ALA A 1238 37.89 38.33 64.11
CA ALA A 1238 37.86 39.80 64.24
C ALA A 1238 39.00 40.30 65.15
N THR A 1239 40.01 40.94 64.57
CA THR A 1239 41.11 41.55 65.35
C THR A 1239 40.61 42.86 65.97
N VAL A 1240 39.97 42.79 67.14
CA VAL A 1240 39.64 43.99 67.90
C VAL A 1240 40.93 44.53 68.53
N ILE A 1241 41.59 45.50 67.89
CA ILE A 1241 42.57 46.33 68.58
C ILE A 1241 41.78 47.24 69.55
N THR A 1242 41.51 46.75 70.77
CA THR A 1242 41.05 47.63 71.85
C THR A 1242 42.22 48.49 72.30
N ASN A 1243 42.31 49.69 71.73
CA ASN A 1243 43.36 50.65 72.06
C ASN A 1243 43.11 51.26 73.46
N ARG A 1244 43.41 50.51 74.53
CA ARG A 1244 43.33 51.00 75.93
C ARG A 1244 44.66 51.62 76.43
N ARG A 1245 45.69 51.80 75.61
CA ARG A 1245 46.97 52.41 76.02
C ARG A 1245 47.72 53.17 74.91
N ILE A 1246 47.14 54.24 74.37
CA ILE A 1246 47.93 55.35 73.79
C ILE A 1246 47.30 56.69 74.21
N THR A 1247 47.58 57.12 75.44
CA THR A 1247 47.35 58.52 75.87
C THR A 1247 48.46 59.01 76.81
N ASP A 1248 49.70 58.50 76.72
CA ASP A 1248 50.76 58.95 77.64
C ASP A 1248 52.19 59.11 77.09
N ARG A 1249 52.41 59.16 75.77
CA ARG A 1249 53.70 59.65 75.20
C ARG A 1249 53.56 60.29 73.81
N VAL A 1250 52.95 61.48 73.74
CA VAL A 1250 53.33 62.54 72.77
C VAL A 1250 53.17 63.88 73.48
N ASN A 1251 54.08 64.15 74.42
CA ASN A 1251 54.52 65.48 74.85
C ASN A 1251 55.86 65.29 75.57
N GLN A 1252 56.90 65.00 74.77
CA GLN A 1252 58.30 65.38 75.01
C GLN A 1252 59.00 65.46 73.67
#